data_AF-A0A4R6J777-F1
#
_entry.id   AF-A0A4R6J777-F1
#
_cell.length_a   1.000
_cell.length_b   1.000
_cell.length_c   1.000
_cell.angle_alpha   90.00
_cell.angle_beta   90.00
_cell.angle_gamma   90.00
#
_symmetry.space_group_name_H-M   'P 1'
#
loop_
_entity.id
_entity.type
_entity.pdbx_description
1 polymer ?
#
loop_
_entity_poly.entity_id
_entity_poly.type
_entity_poly.pdbx_seq_one_letter_code
_entity_poly.pdbx_strand_id
1 'polypeptide(L)'
;MGSMRQVTDTPNVAGELVARSNRLGADPRNTNYAGGNTSAKGSATDPVTQQPVDLVWVKGSGGDLGTLTEKGLAVLRLDRLNSLVDVYPGVDREDEMVAAFDYCLHGKGGAAPSIDTAMHGLVDAPHVDHLHPDSGIALATAADGEKLTVECFGDRVVWVPWRRPGFQLGLDIAKVKRENPQAIGVILGGHGITAWGDTSAECEENSLDIIRTAERFLAEKGKAEPFGVVVPGFEPLPVDERRKRAAALAPVVRGLASTDNRQIGHFNDDAVVLEFLACERLAELAALGTSCPDHFLRTKVRPLVLDLPPTAPLEDTVIRLKELHLQYREDYAAYYDRHASPDSPPMRGADPAIVLVPGVGMFSFGKDKQTARVAGEFYVNAINVMRGAEAVSTYAPIDESEKFRIEYWALEEAKLQRMPKPKPLATRVAFVTGGGSGIGKAIAQRLAAEGACVVVADLDTAAAEAVAKEIGSADKAVAVGADVSSEAAVAEAFEQAVLAFGGVDLVVNNAGLSISKPLLETTEKDWDLQHDVMAKGSFLVSRSAAKVLIDQAIGGDIIYISSKNAVFAGPNNVAYGAAKADQAHQVRLLAAELGEHGIRVNGVNPDGVVRGSGIFAKGWGAKRAAVYGVPESELGAYYAQRTLLKREVLPEHVAAAVFVLTAGDLTHTTGLHVPVDAGVAAAFLR
;
A
#
# COMPACT_ATOMS: atom_id res chain seq x y z
N MET A 1 -61.77 -13.30 17.49
CA MET A 1 -61.23 -12.80 16.22
C MET A 1 -60.16 -11.78 16.54
N GLY A 2 -58.92 -12.07 16.16
CA GLY A 2 -57.74 -11.27 16.45
C GLY A 2 -56.51 -12.08 16.06
N SER A 3 -56.41 -12.38 14.76
CA SER A 3 -55.31 -13.17 14.19
C SER A 3 -53.97 -12.50 14.51
N MET A 4 -53.13 -13.22 15.26
CA MET A 4 -51.68 -13.05 15.21
C MET A 4 -51.28 -13.18 13.74
N ARG A 5 -50.92 -12.05 13.11
CA ARG A 5 -50.11 -12.10 11.90
C ARG A 5 -48.75 -12.64 12.33
N GLN A 6 -48.47 -13.88 11.93
CA GLN A 6 -47.11 -14.38 11.84
C GLN A 6 -46.31 -13.34 11.06
N VAL A 7 -45.33 -12.73 11.71
CA VAL A 7 -44.19 -12.14 11.01
C VAL A 7 -43.45 -13.34 10.46
N THR A 8 -43.74 -13.69 9.22
CA THR A 8 -42.93 -14.64 8.45
C THR A 8 -41.54 -14.03 8.35
N ASP A 9 -40.54 -14.70 8.91
CA ASP A 9 -39.12 -14.42 8.68
C ASP A 9 -38.92 -14.21 7.18
N THR A 10 -38.73 -12.96 6.77
CA THR A 10 -38.29 -12.67 5.42
C THR A 10 -36.83 -13.09 5.39
N PRO A 11 -36.40 -14.00 4.48
CA PRO A 11 -34.99 -14.35 4.37
C PRO A 11 -34.18 -13.07 4.26
N ASN A 12 -33.14 -12.92 5.08
CA ASN A 12 -32.28 -11.75 5.02
C ASN A 12 -31.38 -11.89 3.77
N VAL A 13 -31.94 -11.57 2.60
CA VAL A 13 -31.28 -11.66 1.28
C VAL A 13 -29.94 -10.91 1.29
N ALA A 14 -29.90 -9.72 1.88
CA ALA A 14 -28.69 -8.92 2.01
C ALA A 14 -27.64 -9.61 2.93
N GLY A 15 -28.08 -10.19 4.04
CA GLY A 15 -27.22 -10.95 4.95
C GLY A 15 -26.61 -12.20 4.30
N GLU A 16 -27.41 -12.96 3.55
CA GLU A 16 -26.94 -14.13 2.79
C GLU A 16 -25.94 -13.75 1.69
N LEU A 17 -26.20 -12.64 0.98
CA LEU A 17 -25.27 -12.07 0.00
C LEU A 17 -23.94 -11.69 0.64
N VAL A 18 -23.97 -10.96 1.76
CA VAL A 18 -22.74 -10.56 2.47
C VAL A 18 -21.96 -11.78 2.93
N ALA A 19 -22.65 -12.80 3.47
CA ALA A 19 -22.00 -14.03 3.90
C ALA A 19 -21.33 -14.79 2.73
N ARG A 20 -22.02 -14.91 1.58
CA ARG A 20 -21.44 -15.49 0.35
C ARG A 20 -20.24 -14.69 -0.14
N SER A 21 -20.37 -13.37 -0.21
CA SER A 21 -19.31 -12.45 -0.65
C SER A 21 -18.04 -12.62 0.19
N ASN A 22 -18.19 -12.66 1.51
CA ASN A 22 -17.07 -12.84 2.43
C ASN A 22 -16.41 -14.21 2.28
N ARG A 23 -17.17 -15.29 2.03
CA ARG A 23 -16.60 -16.63 1.77
C ARG A 23 -15.85 -16.68 0.44
N LEU A 24 -16.43 -16.15 -0.63
CA LEU A 24 -15.79 -16.10 -1.95
C LEU A 24 -14.50 -15.26 -1.89
N GLY A 25 -14.56 -14.08 -1.28
CA GLY A 25 -13.42 -13.16 -1.15
C GLY A 25 -12.39 -13.54 -0.08
N ALA A 26 -12.65 -14.55 0.75
CA ALA A 26 -11.65 -15.07 1.69
C ALA A 26 -10.56 -15.91 1.02
N ASP A 27 -10.80 -16.40 -0.19
CA ASP A 27 -9.83 -17.14 -1.00
C ASP A 27 -9.42 -16.31 -2.22
N PRO A 28 -8.19 -15.76 -2.24
CA PRO A 28 -7.69 -14.94 -3.35
C PRO A 28 -7.67 -15.64 -4.71
N ARG A 29 -7.78 -16.97 -4.75
CA ARG A 29 -7.88 -17.72 -6.02
C ARG A 29 -9.23 -17.51 -6.71
N ASN A 30 -10.25 -17.13 -5.96
CA ASN A 30 -11.58 -16.89 -6.52
C ASN A 30 -11.71 -15.49 -7.13
N THR A 31 -11.06 -14.50 -6.54
CA THR A 31 -11.17 -13.10 -6.98
C THR A 31 -10.03 -12.24 -6.43
N ASN A 32 -9.64 -11.22 -7.20
CA ASN A 32 -8.59 -10.28 -6.82
C ASN A 32 -9.06 -9.32 -5.71
N TYR A 33 -8.10 -8.72 -4.99
CA TYR A 33 -8.36 -7.67 -3.99
C TYR A 33 -9.11 -6.48 -4.61
N ALA A 34 -10.21 -6.06 -3.97
CA ALA A 34 -11.10 -5.00 -4.46
C ALA A 34 -11.76 -5.26 -5.83
N GLY A 35 -11.49 -6.40 -6.47
CA GLY A 35 -12.15 -6.90 -7.67
C GLY A 35 -13.44 -7.66 -7.36
N GLY A 36 -14.12 -8.11 -8.41
CA GLY A 36 -15.37 -8.87 -8.37
C GLY A 36 -16.59 -8.13 -7.84
N ASN A 37 -17.78 -8.58 -8.23
CA ASN A 37 -19.07 -8.08 -7.75
C ASN A 37 -20.01 -9.26 -7.50
N THR A 38 -20.80 -9.18 -6.45
CA THR A 38 -21.81 -10.19 -6.11
C THR A 38 -23.15 -9.48 -5.96
N SER A 39 -24.24 -10.16 -6.33
CA SER A 39 -25.59 -9.63 -6.15
C SER A 39 -26.62 -10.67 -5.73
N ALA A 40 -27.69 -10.15 -5.16
CA ALA A 40 -28.91 -10.88 -4.87
C ALA A 40 -30.12 -10.02 -5.19
N LYS A 41 -31.15 -10.63 -5.77
CA LYS A 41 -32.44 -10.02 -6.06
C LYS A 41 -33.47 -10.56 -5.09
N GLY A 42 -34.41 -9.71 -4.70
CA GLY A 42 -35.47 -10.11 -3.77
C GLY A 42 -36.47 -9.00 -3.53
N SER A 43 -37.57 -9.34 -2.87
CA SER A 43 -38.62 -8.38 -2.55
C SER A 43 -38.42 -7.82 -1.15
N ALA A 44 -38.65 -6.51 -0.99
CA ALA A 44 -38.65 -5.82 0.30
C ALA A 44 -39.92 -4.96 0.43
N THR A 45 -40.18 -4.44 1.63
CA THR A 45 -41.27 -3.48 1.83
C THR A 45 -40.77 -2.07 1.59
N ASP A 46 -41.35 -1.36 0.63
CA ASP A 46 -41.03 0.05 0.38
C ASP A 46 -41.46 0.88 1.61
N PRO A 47 -40.55 1.63 2.26
CA PRO A 47 -40.85 2.33 3.50
C PRO A 47 -41.85 3.48 3.32
N VAL A 48 -42.01 3.99 2.10
CA VAL A 48 -42.92 5.09 1.76
C VAL A 48 -44.31 4.56 1.41
N THR A 49 -44.38 3.55 0.55
CA THR A 49 -45.67 3.05 0.02
C THR A 49 -46.23 1.86 0.80
N GLN A 50 -45.41 1.20 1.62
CA GLN A 50 -45.72 -0.05 2.32
C GLN A 50 -46.13 -1.19 1.38
N GLN A 51 -45.80 -1.09 0.09
CA GLN A 51 -46.01 -2.13 -0.91
C GLN A 51 -44.73 -2.96 -1.10
N PRO A 52 -44.84 -4.22 -1.57
CA PRO A 52 -43.69 -4.97 -2.04
C PRO A 52 -42.97 -4.20 -3.15
N VAL A 53 -41.64 -4.17 -3.09
CA VAL A 53 -40.75 -3.62 -4.11
C VAL A 53 -39.64 -4.61 -4.38
N ASP A 54 -39.39 -4.89 -5.65
CA ASP A 54 -38.32 -5.78 -6.06
C ASP A 54 -37.01 -4.99 -6.18
N LEU A 55 -36.00 -5.48 -5.48
CA LEU A 55 -34.70 -4.84 -5.32
C LEU A 55 -33.59 -5.77 -5.79
N VAL A 56 -32.48 -5.17 -6.21
CA VAL A 56 -31.18 -5.82 -6.32
C VAL A 56 -30.22 -5.17 -5.34
N TRP A 57 -29.60 -6.01 -4.52
CA TRP A 57 -28.44 -5.66 -3.71
C TRP A 57 -27.20 -6.11 -4.47
N VAL A 58 -26.28 -5.18 -4.74
CA VAL A 58 -25.03 -5.46 -5.45
C VAL A 58 -23.86 -4.87 -4.68
N LYS A 59 -22.70 -5.55 -4.66
CA LYS A 59 -21.46 -4.95 -4.14
C LYS A 59 -21.19 -3.63 -4.88
N GLY A 60 -21.14 -2.53 -4.14
CA GLY A 60 -20.86 -1.21 -4.71
C GLY A 60 -19.39 -1.01 -5.08
N SER A 61 -19.08 0.16 -5.66
CA SER A 61 -17.73 0.49 -6.11
C SER A 61 -16.74 0.64 -4.95
N GLY A 62 -15.52 0.12 -5.12
CA GLY A 62 -14.37 0.37 -4.24
C GLY A 62 -14.26 -0.49 -2.97
N GLY A 63 -15.18 -1.43 -2.73
CA GLY A 63 -15.14 -2.36 -1.60
C GLY A 63 -14.54 -3.73 -1.95
N ASP A 64 -13.95 -4.40 -0.96
CA ASP A 64 -13.43 -5.76 -1.07
C ASP A 64 -14.49 -6.81 -0.68
N LEU A 65 -14.56 -7.93 -1.42
CA LEU A 65 -15.56 -8.96 -1.18
C LEU A 65 -15.37 -9.68 0.15
N GLY A 66 -14.12 -9.93 0.56
CA GLY A 66 -13.78 -10.65 1.79
C GLY A 66 -14.11 -9.90 3.07
N THR A 67 -14.31 -8.58 2.98
CA THR A 67 -14.60 -7.68 4.10
C THR A 67 -15.90 -6.89 3.92
N LEU A 68 -16.76 -7.35 3.01
CA LEU A 68 -18.01 -6.68 2.67
C LEU A 68 -18.94 -6.62 3.88
N THR A 69 -19.62 -5.49 4.02
CA THR A 69 -20.73 -5.29 4.96
C THR A 69 -21.93 -4.76 4.19
N GLU A 70 -23.12 -4.77 4.81
CA GLU A 70 -24.34 -4.24 4.16
C GLU A 70 -24.20 -2.77 3.71
N LYS A 71 -23.38 -1.98 4.40
CA LYS A 71 -23.07 -0.59 3.98
C LYS A 71 -22.30 -0.51 2.67
N GLY A 72 -21.62 -1.58 2.26
CA GLY A 72 -20.93 -1.66 0.98
C GLY A 72 -21.83 -2.06 -0.19
N LEU A 73 -23.12 -2.30 0.04
CA LEU A 73 -24.07 -2.67 -1.01
C LEU A 73 -24.71 -1.42 -1.63
N ALA A 74 -24.80 -1.38 -2.95
CA ALA A 74 -25.74 -0.51 -3.65
C ALA A 74 -27.08 -1.23 -3.75
N VAL A 75 -28.18 -0.52 -3.46
CA VAL A 75 -29.54 -1.08 -3.48
C VAL A 75 -30.36 -0.36 -4.54
N LEU A 76 -30.78 -1.09 -5.57
CA LEU A 76 -31.48 -0.54 -6.71
C LEU A 76 -32.84 -1.20 -6.90
N ARG A 77 -33.82 -0.42 -7.36
CA ARG A 77 -35.13 -0.88 -7.80
C ARG A 77 -35.02 -1.60 -9.14
N LEU A 78 -35.42 -2.88 -9.17
CA LEU A 78 -35.32 -3.71 -10.38
C LEU A 78 -36.22 -3.22 -11.51
N ASP A 79 -37.42 -2.73 -11.19
CA ASP A 79 -38.34 -2.16 -12.20
C ASP A 79 -37.68 -1.01 -12.96
N ARG A 80 -37.01 -0.11 -12.23
CA ARG A 80 -36.31 1.04 -12.82
C ARG A 80 -35.06 0.65 -13.59
N LEU A 81 -34.25 -0.25 -13.03
CA LEU A 81 -33.03 -0.74 -13.68
C LEU A 81 -33.38 -1.42 -15.01
N ASN A 82 -34.42 -2.26 -15.04
CA ASN A 82 -34.84 -2.92 -16.27
C ASN A 82 -35.38 -1.93 -17.33
N SER A 83 -36.05 -0.85 -16.90
CA SER A 83 -36.46 0.22 -17.82
C SER A 83 -35.28 1.00 -18.43
N LEU A 84 -34.07 0.91 -17.88
CA LEU A 84 -32.89 1.53 -18.50
C LEU A 84 -32.56 0.91 -19.86
N VAL A 85 -33.01 -0.31 -20.14
CA VAL A 85 -32.85 -0.97 -21.44
C VAL A 85 -33.53 -0.16 -22.56
N ASP A 86 -34.69 0.43 -22.28
CA ASP A 86 -35.49 1.16 -23.26
C ASP A 86 -34.89 2.53 -23.62
N VAL A 87 -33.98 3.05 -22.79
CA VAL A 87 -33.33 4.36 -22.96
C VAL A 87 -31.82 4.25 -23.16
N TYR A 88 -31.28 3.04 -23.28
CA TYR A 88 -29.86 2.80 -23.50
C TYR A 88 -29.42 3.40 -24.85
N PRO A 89 -28.49 4.38 -24.87
CA PRO A 89 -28.17 5.14 -26.07
C PRO A 89 -27.21 4.41 -27.04
N GLY A 90 -26.75 3.21 -26.69
CA GLY A 90 -25.76 2.44 -27.45
C GLY A 90 -24.32 2.60 -26.93
N VAL A 91 -23.41 1.80 -27.49
CA VAL A 91 -22.04 1.62 -26.99
C VAL A 91 -21.24 2.93 -26.98
N ASP A 92 -21.42 3.80 -27.98
CA ASP A 92 -20.69 5.07 -28.08
C ASP A 92 -21.00 6.05 -26.95
N ARG A 93 -22.13 5.84 -26.25
CA ARG A 93 -22.63 6.71 -25.18
C ARG A 93 -22.93 5.94 -23.90
N GLU A 94 -22.37 4.74 -23.73
CA GLU A 94 -22.70 3.86 -22.60
C GLU A 94 -22.29 4.44 -21.24
N ASP A 95 -21.29 5.33 -21.20
CA ASP A 95 -20.82 5.97 -19.97
C ASP A 95 -21.92 6.82 -19.31
N GLU A 96 -22.92 7.28 -20.08
CA GLU A 96 -24.12 7.96 -19.56
C GLU A 96 -24.94 7.07 -18.62
N MET A 97 -24.85 5.74 -18.78
CA MET A 97 -25.59 4.78 -17.97
C MET A 97 -25.11 4.72 -16.52
N VAL A 98 -23.86 5.12 -16.25
CA VAL A 98 -23.34 5.13 -14.87
C VAL A 98 -24.10 6.14 -14.01
N ALA A 99 -24.38 7.33 -14.54
CA ALA A 99 -25.22 8.32 -13.86
C ALA A 99 -26.70 7.87 -13.82
N ALA A 100 -27.16 7.10 -14.82
CA ALA A 100 -28.53 6.60 -14.85
C ALA A 100 -28.86 5.67 -13.66
N PHE A 101 -27.87 4.94 -13.12
CA PHE A 101 -28.07 4.09 -11.95
C PHE A 101 -28.49 4.86 -10.69
N ASP A 102 -28.10 6.13 -10.56
CA ASP A 102 -28.50 6.96 -9.40
C ASP A 102 -30.02 7.16 -9.33
N TYR A 103 -30.71 7.15 -10.49
CA TYR A 103 -32.17 7.25 -10.56
C TYR A 103 -32.89 5.94 -10.23
N CYS A 104 -32.15 4.85 -10.13
CA CYS A 104 -32.63 3.52 -9.78
C CYS A 104 -32.44 3.19 -8.30
N LEU A 105 -31.70 4.00 -7.53
CA LEU A 105 -31.42 3.76 -6.12
C LEU A 105 -32.69 3.69 -5.25
N HIS A 106 -32.70 2.79 -4.27
CA HIS A 106 -33.74 2.66 -3.26
C HIS A 106 -33.23 3.08 -1.88
N GLY A 107 -33.85 4.11 -1.29
CA GLY A 107 -33.51 4.58 0.05
C GLY A 107 -32.34 5.57 0.11
N LYS A 108 -31.80 5.79 1.32
CA LYS A 108 -30.79 6.83 1.61
C LYS A 108 -29.33 6.33 1.65
N GLY A 109 -29.01 5.13 1.16
CA GLY A 109 -27.61 4.83 0.86
C GLY A 109 -27.15 3.37 0.90
N GLY A 110 -25.83 3.30 0.99
CA GLY A 110 -24.95 2.13 1.04
C GLY A 110 -23.60 2.49 0.40
N ALA A 111 -23.40 2.07 -0.84
CA ALA A 111 -22.30 2.48 -1.70
C ALA A 111 -22.81 2.96 -3.07
N ALA A 112 -21.96 3.62 -3.85
CA ALA A 112 -22.29 3.96 -5.24
C ALA A 112 -22.35 2.67 -6.10
N PRO A 113 -23.33 2.54 -7.02
CA PRO A 113 -23.37 1.44 -7.98
C PRO A 113 -22.05 1.31 -8.76
N SER A 114 -21.56 0.09 -8.99
CA SER A 114 -20.44 -0.16 -9.90
C SER A 114 -20.91 -0.11 -11.37
N ILE A 115 -20.00 -0.01 -12.32
CA ILE A 115 -20.38 -0.11 -13.74
C ILE A 115 -20.96 -1.48 -14.09
N ASP A 116 -20.48 -2.54 -13.42
CA ASP A 116 -20.96 -3.91 -13.61
C ASP A 116 -22.39 -4.14 -13.07
N THR A 117 -23.00 -3.15 -12.41
CA THR A 117 -24.39 -3.23 -11.91
C THR A 117 -25.38 -3.68 -12.98
N ALA A 118 -25.13 -3.33 -14.26
CA ALA A 118 -25.96 -3.79 -15.38
C ALA A 118 -26.05 -5.33 -15.46
N MET A 119 -24.94 -6.05 -15.33
CA MET A 119 -24.95 -7.52 -15.44
C MET A 119 -25.71 -8.16 -14.27
N HIS A 120 -25.60 -7.58 -13.08
CA HIS A 120 -26.28 -8.05 -11.87
C HIS A 120 -27.80 -7.81 -11.90
N GLY A 121 -28.25 -6.76 -12.57
CA GLY A 121 -29.67 -6.43 -12.71
C GLY A 121 -30.34 -7.12 -13.89
N LEU A 122 -29.69 -7.14 -15.05
CA LEU A 122 -30.28 -7.54 -16.33
C LEU A 122 -30.27 -9.05 -16.59
N VAL A 123 -29.31 -9.80 -16.03
CA VAL A 123 -29.28 -11.26 -16.15
C VAL A 123 -30.45 -11.84 -15.39
N ASP A 124 -31.33 -12.61 -16.04
CA ASP A 124 -32.54 -13.18 -15.44
C ASP A 124 -32.22 -14.36 -14.52
N ALA A 125 -31.63 -14.05 -13.37
CA ALA A 125 -31.33 -14.96 -12.27
C ALA A 125 -31.43 -14.21 -10.92
N PRO A 126 -31.88 -14.87 -9.84
CA PRO A 126 -31.95 -14.27 -8.50
C PRO A 126 -30.59 -13.88 -7.92
N HIS A 127 -29.54 -14.64 -8.20
CA HIS A 127 -28.19 -14.38 -7.73
C HIS A 127 -27.20 -14.40 -8.89
N VAL A 128 -26.27 -13.43 -8.89
CA VAL A 128 -25.22 -13.31 -9.89
C VAL A 128 -23.91 -12.96 -9.20
N ASP A 129 -22.85 -13.69 -9.53
CA ASP A 129 -21.49 -13.44 -9.09
C ASP A 129 -20.61 -13.16 -10.30
N HIS A 130 -19.85 -12.07 -10.27
CA HIS A 130 -18.80 -11.75 -11.23
C HIS A 130 -17.47 -11.76 -10.48
N LEU A 131 -16.55 -12.62 -10.90
CA LEU A 131 -15.31 -12.90 -10.18
C LEU A 131 -14.11 -12.90 -11.13
N HIS A 132 -12.92 -12.72 -10.56
CA HIS A 132 -11.65 -12.62 -11.28
C HIS A 132 -10.64 -13.70 -10.89
N PRO A 133 -10.96 -15.01 -11.04
CA PRO A 133 -10.04 -16.10 -10.72
C PRO A 133 -8.93 -16.21 -11.79
N ASP A 134 -7.68 -16.46 -11.37
CA ASP A 134 -6.55 -16.62 -12.30
C ASP A 134 -6.83 -17.68 -13.38
N SER A 135 -7.48 -18.80 -13.00
CA SER A 135 -7.81 -19.90 -13.91
C SER A 135 -8.85 -19.50 -14.97
N GLY A 136 -9.86 -18.71 -14.60
CA GLY A 136 -10.86 -18.20 -15.54
C GLY A 136 -10.28 -17.14 -16.48
N ILE A 137 -9.45 -16.25 -15.95
CA ILE A 137 -8.79 -15.20 -16.76
C ILE A 137 -7.76 -15.83 -17.72
N ALA A 138 -7.09 -16.91 -17.32
CA ALA A 138 -6.19 -17.66 -18.21
C ALA A 138 -6.92 -18.16 -19.47
N LEU A 139 -8.13 -18.70 -19.33
CA LEU A 139 -8.96 -19.06 -20.49
C LEU A 139 -9.44 -17.81 -21.25
N ALA A 140 -9.82 -16.76 -20.53
CA ALA A 140 -10.28 -15.49 -21.11
C ALA A 140 -9.22 -14.77 -21.94
N THR A 141 -7.95 -14.97 -21.63
CA THR A 141 -6.80 -14.31 -22.27
C THR A 141 -5.95 -15.28 -23.08
N ALA A 142 -6.45 -16.48 -23.34
CA ALA A 142 -5.86 -17.38 -24.33
C ALA A 142 -6.32 -16.97 -25.74
N ALA A 143 -5.42 -17.03 -26.72
CA ALA A 143 -5.73 -16.75 -28.13
C ALA A 143 -6.93 -17.57 -28.64
N ASP A 144 -7.09 -18.79 -28.14
CA ASP A 144 -8.17 -19.73 -28.51
C ASP A 144 -9.26 -19.82 -27.43
N GLY A 145 -9.44 -18.78 -26.61
CA GLY A 145 -10.27 -18.81 -25.38
C GLY A 145 -11.71 -19.32 -25.58
N GLU A 146 -12.36 -18.97 -26.69
CA GLU A 146 -13.70 -19.47 -27.04
C GLU A 146 -13.72 -21.00 -27.18
N LYS A 147 -12.78 -21.55 -27.94
CA LYS A 147 -12.66 -23.00 -28.16
C LYS A 147 -12.30 -23.72 -26.87
N LEU A 148 -11.36 -23.17 -26.09
CA LEU A 148 -10.94 -23.74 -24.81
C LEU A 148 -12.08 -23.74 -23.78
N THR A 149 -12.93 -22.71 -23.78
CA THR A 149 -14.12 -22.66 -22.93
C THR A 149 -15.06 -23.82 -23.25
N VAL A 150 -15.32 -24.09 -24.54
CA VAL A 150 -16.13 -25.24 -24.96
C VAL A 150 -15.49 -26.57 -24.59
N GLU A 151 -14.16 -26.71 -24.75
CA GLU A 151 -13.45 -27.94 -24.36
C GLU A 151 -13.51 -28.18 -22.85
N CYS A 152 -13.38 -27.12 -22.05
CA CYS A 152 -13.34 -27.19 -20.60
C CYS A 152 -14.72 -27.46 -19.98
N PHE A 153 -15.78 -26.82 -20.50
CA PHE A 153 -17.09 -26.78 -19.86
C PHE A 153 -18.25 -27.35 -20.69
N GLY A 154 -18.04 -27.64 -21.97
CA GLY A 154 -19.12 -27.98 -22.90
C GLY A 154 -20.07 -26.80 -23.09
N ASP A 155 -21.37 -27.05 -22.91
CA ASP A 155 -22.44 -26.06 -23.01
C ASP A 155 -22.89 -25.48 -21.66
N ARG A 156 -22.24 -25.89 -20.55
CA ARG A 156 -22.55 -25.42 -19.18
C ARG A 156 -22.01 -24.02 -18.89
N VAL A 157 -20.93 -23.61 -19.55
CA VAL A 157 -20.33 -22.27 -19.42
C VAL A 157 -20.07 -21.75 -20.83
N VAL A 158 -20.58 -20.56 -21.13
CA VAL A 158 -20.57 -20.01 -22.48
C VAL A 158 -19.51 -18.91 -22.61
N TRP A 159 -18.88 -18.80 -23.77
CA TRP A 159 -17.96 -17.71 -24.07
C TRP A 159 -18.70 -16.42 -24.42
N VAL A 160 -18.25 -15.30 -23.85
CA VAL A 160 -18.65 -13.95 -24.28
C VAL A 160 -17.38 -13.24 -24.77
N PRO A 161 -17.34 -12.76 -26.03
CA PRO A 161 -16.20 -12.01 -26.55
C PRO A 161 -15.89 -10.77 -25.71
N TRP A 162 -14.66 -10.26 -25.81
CA TRP A 162 -14.26 -9.03 -25.11
C TRP A 162 -15.26 -7.90 -25.34
N ARG A 163 -15.70 -7.31 -24.23
CA ARG A 163 -16.48 -6.09 -24.15
C ARG A 163 -15.95 -5.28 -23.00
N ARG A 164 -15.84 -3.97 -23.19
CA ARG A 164 -15.60 -3.05 -22.09
C ARG A 164 -16.68 -3.23 -21.01
N PRO A 165 -16.32 -3.27 -19.71
CA PRO A 165 -17.30 -3.28 -18.62
C PRO A 165 -18.31 -2.13 -18.79
N GLY A 166 -19.60 -2.45 -18.75
CA GLY A 166 -20.62 -1.51 -19.19
C GLY A 166 -22.02 -2.12 -19.34
N PHE A 167 -22.97 -1.27 -19.75
CA PHE A 167 -24.37 -1.67 -19.90
C PHE A 167 -24.56 -2.69 -21.03
N GLN A 168 -23.80 -2.55 -22.12
CA GLN A 168 -23.83 -3.51 -23.24
C GLN A 168 -23.42 -4.91 -22.80
N LEU A 169 -22.38 -5.04 -21.98
CA LEU A 169 -21.93 -6.33 -21.46
C LEU A 169 -23.05 -7.01 -20.65
N GLY A 170 -23.79 -6.24 -19.84
CA GLY A 170 -24.97 -6.75 -19.13
C GLY A 170 -26.06 -7.30 -20.06
N LEU A 171 -26.32 -6.61 -21.19
CA LEU A 171 -27.27 -7.08 -22.21
C LEU A 171 -26.78 -8.35 -22.92
N ASP A 172 -25.49 -8.42 -23.24
CA ASP A 172 -24.88 -9.56 -23.92
C ASP A 172 -24.96 -10.82 -23.04
N ILE A 173 -24.65 -10.72 -21.74
CA ILE A 173 -24.76 -11.86 -20.80
C ILE A 173 -26.23 -12.25 -20.54
N ALA A 174 -27.12 -11.27 -20.41
CA ALA A 174 -28.56 -11.54 -20.25
C ALA A 174 -29.13 -12.29 -21.47
N LYS A 175 -28.66 -11.96 -22.69
CA LYS A 175 -28.99 -12.71 -23.90
C LYS A 175 -28.48 -14.16 -23.82
N VAL A 176 -27.22 -14.36 -23.42
CA VAL A 176 -26.63 -15.70 -23.26
C VAL A 176 -27.45 -16.56 -22.30
N LYS A 177 -27.83 -16.03 -21.12
CA LYS A 177 -28.67 -16.77 -20.15
C LYS A 177 -30.01 -17.20 -20.74
N ARG A 178 -30.67 -16.34 -21.52
CA ARG A 178 -31.96 -16.67 -22.17
C ARG A 178 -31.82 -17.73 -23.25
N GLU A 179 -30.75 -17.67 -24.03
CA GLU A 179 -30.53 -18.60 -25.16
C GLU A 179 -29.96 -19.96 -24.69
N ASN A 180 -29.36 -20.01 -23.50
CA ASN A 180 -28.70 -21.19 -22.93
C ASN A 180 -29.21 -21.45 -21.50
N PRO A 181 -30.45 -21.96 -21.32
CA PRO A 181 -31.04 -22.15 -20.00
C PRO A 181 -30.27 -23.13 -19.11
N GLN A 182 -29.52 -24.06 -19.71
CA GLN A 182 -28.64 -25.03 -19.03
C GLN A 182 -27.34 -24.41 -18.51
N ALA A 183 -26.96 -23.23 -18.99
CA ALA A 183 -25.71 -22.60 -18.60
C ALA A 183 -25.78 -22.12 -17.15
N ILE A 184 -24.67 -22.27 -16.43
CA ILE A 184 -24.48 -21.82 -15.05
C ILE A 184 -23.63 -20.54 -14.96
N GLY A 185 -23.03 -20.13 -16.08
CA GLY A 185 -22.15 -18.97 -16.14
C GLY A 185 -21.56 -18.71 -17.52
N VAL A 186 -20.63 -17.75 -17.57
CA VAL A 186 -19.86 -17.38 -18.76
C VAL A 186 -18.38 -17.14 -18.42
N ILE A 187 -17.51 -17.39 -19.40
CA ILE A 187 -16.16 -16.82 -19.46
C ILE A 187 -16.25 -15.53 -20.29
N LEU A 188 -15.78 -14.42 -19.72
CA LEU A 188 -15.72 -13.12 -20.38
C LEU A 188 -14.32 -12.93 -20.94
N GLY A 189 -14.17 -13.01 -22.27
CA GLY A 189 -12.88 -12.84 -22.93
C GLY A 189 -12.20 -11.54 -22.50
N GLY A 190 -10.92 -11.60 -22.11
CA GLY A 190 -10.14 -10.48 -21.59
C GLY A 190 -10.50 -9.97 -20.19
N HIS A 191 -11.42 -10.62 -19.45
CA HIS A 191 -11.93 -10.06 -18.19
C HIS A 191 -11.94 -11.05 -17.00
N GLY A 192 -12.85 -12.01 -16.98
CA GLY A 192 -13.13 -12.84 -15.80
C GLY A 192 -14.29 -13.80 -16.02
N ILE A 193 -14.95 -14.22 -14.95
CA ILE A 193 -16.10 -15.13 -15.03
C ILE A 193 -17.37 -14.47 -14.50
N THR A 194 -18.53 -14.93 -14.96
CA THR A 194 -19.81 -14.64 -14.30
C THR A 194 -20.54 -15.95 -14.07
N ALA A 195 -21.09 -16.15 -12.88
CA ALA A 195 -21.92 -17.29 -12.52
C ALA A 195 -23.27 -16.79 -11.98
N TRP A 196 -24.28 -17.66 -12.03
CA TRP A 196 -25.60 -17.35 -11.50
C TRP A 196 -26.26 -18.56 -10.84
N GLY A 197 -27.27 -18.33 -10.01
CA GLY A 197 -28.05 -19.39 -9.36
C GLY A 197 -29.38 -18.90 -8.81
N ASP A 198 -30.28 -19.83 -8.48
CA ASP A 198 -31.60 -19.54 -7.93
C ASP A 198 -31.54 -19.24 -6.43
N THR A 199 -30.49 -19.72 -5.76
CA THR A 199 -30.21 -19.43 -4.34
C THR A 199 -28.79 -18.93 -4.13
N SER A 200 -28.53 -18.32 -2.97
CA SER A 200 -27.20 -17.83 -2.64
C SER A 200 -26.15 -18.94 -2.63
N ALA A 201 -26.51 -20.11 -2.08
CA ALA A 201 -25.64 -21.27 -2.00
C ALA A 201 -25.36 -21.88 -3.39
N GLU A 202 -26.37 -21.97 -4.24
CA GLU A 202 -26.20 -22.49 -5.61
C GLU A 202 -25.30 -21.58 -6.47
N CYS A 203 -25.45 -20.26 -6.36
CA CYS A 203 -24.59 -19.32 -7.08
C CYS A 203 -23.12 -19.43 -6.64
N GLU A 204 -22.88 -19.65 -5.34
CA GLU A 204 -21.55 -19.92 -4.79
C GLU A 204 -20.99 -21.25 -5.34
N GLU A 205 -21.80 -22.31 -5.34
CA GLU A 205 -21.42 -23.62 -5.89
C GLU A 205 -21.08 -23.54 -7.38
N ASN A 206 -21.91 -22.87 -8.19
CA ASN A 206 -21.67 -22.67 -9.60
C ASN A 206 -20.39 -21.86 -9.85
N SER A 207 -20.16 -20.78 -9.08
CA SER A 207 -18.92 -20.01 -9.16
C SER A 207 -17.69 -20.89 -8.92
N LEU A 208 -17.72 -21.68 -7.85
CA LEU A 208 -16.61 -22.56 -7.47
C LEU A 208 -16.44 -23.74 -8.45
N ASP A 209 -17.52 -24.25 -9.05
CA ASP A 209 -17.45 -25.30 -10.09
C ASP A 209 -16.73 -24.77 -11.34
N ILE A 210 -17.06 -23.55 -11.79
CA ILE A 210 -16.39 -22.90 -12.92
C ILE A 210 -14.90 -22.75 -12.62
N ILE A 211 -14.55 -22.18 -11.46
CA ILE A 211 -13.16 -21.93 -11.04
C ILE A 211 -12.36 -23.22 -10.99
N ARG A 212 -12.85 -24.23 -10.26
CA ARG A 212 -12.14 -25.49 -10.02
C ARG A 212 -12.05 -26.35 -11.28
N THR A 213 -13.04 -26.27 -12.16
CA THR A 213 -13.00 -26.98 -13.44
C THR A 213 -11.98 -26.35 -14.38
N ALA A 214 -11.86 -25.02 -14.43
CA ALA A 214 -10.77 -24.36 -15.13
C ALA A 214 -9.40 -24.72 -14.54
N GLU A 215 -9.24 -24.68 -13.20
CA GLU A 215 -7.98 -25.07 -12.54
C GLU A 215 -7.55 -26.50 -12.92
N ARG A 216 -8.49 -27.46 -12.84
CA ARG A 216 -8.22 -28.86 -13.22
C ARG A 216 -7.88 -28.98 -14.70
N PHE A 217 -8.60 -28.29 -15.57
CA PHE A 217 -8.35 -28.30 -17.01
C PHE A 217 -6.94 -27.79 -17.33
N LEU A 218 -6.52 -26.65 -16.75
CA LEU A 218 -5.19 -26.10 -16.93
C LEU A 218 -4.10 -27.05 -16.39
N ALA A 219 -4.34 -27.70 -15.25
CA ALA A 219 -3.39 -28.64 -14.66
C ALA A 219 -3.25 -29.94 -15.47
N GLU A 220 -4.34 -30.45 -16.06
CA GLU A 220 -4.35 -31.72 -16.81
C GLU A 220 -3.92 -31.56 -18.28
N LYS A 221 -4.24 -30.42 -18.90
CA LYS A 221 -3.96 -30.14 -20.33
C LYS A 221 -2.74 -29.27 -20.55
N GLY A 222 -2.26 -28.60 -19.51
CA GLY A 222 -1.15 -27.66 -19.58
C GLY A 222 0.17 -28.31 -19.95
N LYS A 223 0.96 -27.65 -20.80
CA LYS A 223 2.36 -28.00 -21.04
C LYS A 223 3.21 -27.70 -19.79
N ALA A 224 4.26 -28.49 -19.57
CA ALA A 224 5.08 -28.42 -18.36
C ALA A 224 5.86 -27.10 -18.19
N GLU A 225 6.25 -26.46 -19.29
CA GLU A 225 7.09 -25.26 -19.31
C GLU A 225 6.36 -24.10 -20.02
N PRO A 226 5.34 -23.49 -19.37
CA PRO A 226 4.53 -22.44 -19.99
C PRO A 226 5.36 -21.19 -20.40
N PHE A 227 6.37 -20.85 -19.61
CA PHE A 227 7.27 -19.72 -19.86
C PHE A 227 8.54 -20.07 -20.63
N GLY A 228 8.66 -21.30 -21.11
CA GLY A 228 9.91 -21.85 -21.64
C GLY A 228 10.85 -22.35 -20.54
N VAL A 229 12.05 -22.74 -20.93
CA VAL A 229 13.05 -23.25 -19.98
C VAL A 229 13.66 -22.12 -19.15
N VAL A 230 14.25 -22.49 -18.02
CA VAL A 230 15.08 -21.57 -17.22
C VAL A 230 16.33 -21.20 -18.01
N VAL A 231 16.62 -19.91 -18.12
CA VAL A 231 17.82 -19.39 -18.78
C VAL A 231 19.02 -19.62 -17.86
N PRO A 232 20.07 -20.35 -18.30
CA PRO A 232 21.25 -20.56 -17.47
C PRO A 232 21.89 -19.23 -17.04
N GLY A 233 22.11 -19.07 -15.74
CA GLY A 233 22.65 -17.85 -15.15
C GLY A 233 21.60 -16.80 -14.76
N PHE A 234 20.30 -17.09 -14.91
CA PHE A 234 19.18 -16.24 -14.45
C PHE A 234 18.40 -16.89 -13.29
N GLU A 235 18.93 -17.96 -12.71
CA GLU A 235 18.32 -18.61 -11.55
C GLU A 235 18.20 -17.66 -10.36
N PRO A 236 17.22 -17.87 -9.46
CA PRO A 236 17.10 -17.12 -8.23
C PRO A 236 18.39 -17.14 -7.40
N LEU A 237 18.86 -15.96 -6.98
CA LEU A 237 19.96 -15.88 -6.03
C LEU A 237 19.58 -16.57 -4.71
N PRO A 238 20.57 -17.10 -3.96
CA PRO A 238 20.36 -17.60 -2.61
C PRO A 238 19.66 -16.54 -1.76
N VAL A 239 18.76 -16.95 -0.86
CA VAL A 239 17.85 -16.05 -0.14
C VAL A 239 18.57 -14.85 0.51
N ASP A 240 19.69 -15.09 1.20
CA ASP A 240 20.43 -14.02 1.88
C ASP A 240 21.08 -13.04 0.90
N GLU A 241 21.70 -13.55 -0.18
CA GLU A 241 22.29 -12.73 -1.23
C GLU A 241 21.22 -11.93 -1.97
N ARG A 242 20.09 -12.57 -2.25
CA ARG A 242 18.92 -11.99 -2.90
C ARG A 242 18.35 -10.82 -2.11
N ARG A 243 18.13 -11.00 -0.80
CA ARG A 243 17.59 -9.95 0.08
C ARG A 243 18.56 -8.80 0.26
N LYS A 244 19.87 -9.06 0.37
CA LYS A 244 20.89 -8.00 0.38
C LYS A 244 20.92 -7.22 -0.94
N ARG A 245 20.85 -7.93 -2.07
CA ARG A 245 20.77 -7.31 -3.40
C ARG A 245 19.52 -6.46 -3.55
N ALA A 246 18.38 -6.96 -3.07
CA ALA A 246 17.12 -6.22 -3.08
C ALA A 246 17.19 -4.96 -2.19
N ALA A 247 17.76 -5.06 -0.99
CA ALA A 247 17.93 -3.92 -0.10
C ALA A 247 18.85 -2.83 -0.70
N ALA A 248 19.89 -3.23 -1.43
CA ALA A 248 20.78 -2.30 -2.12
C ALA A 248 20.11 -1.61 -3.33
N LEU A 249 19.20 -2.29 -4.03
CA LEU A 249 18.49 -1.76 -5.20
C LEU A 249 17.24 -0.96 -4.82
N ALA A 250 16.57 -1.30 -3.72
CA ALA A 250 15.28 -0.72 -3.35
C ALA A 250 15.26 0.83 -3.34
N PRO A 251 16.24 1.54 -2.72
CA PRO A 251 16.26 3.00 -2.74
C PRO A 251 16.38 3.56 -4.16
N VAL A 252 17.24 2.97 -5.00
CA VAL A 252 17.44 3.38 -6.39
C VAL A 252 16.16 3.21 -7.19
N VAL A 253 15.56 2.02 -7.15
CA VAL A 253 14.34 1.71 -7.91
C VAL A 253 13.18 2.58 -7.43
N ARG A 254 13.05 2.82 -6.12
CA ARG A 254 12.06 3.75 -5.57
C ARG A 254 12.29 5.18 -6.07
N GLY A 255 13.54 5.62 -6.13
CA GLY A 255 13.92 6.93 -6.67
C GLY A 255 13.43 7.10 -8.11
N LEU A 256 13.68 6.10 -8.97
CA LEU A 256 13.21 6.08 -10.36
C LEU A 256 11.68 6.13 -10.44
N ALA A 257 11.00 5.29 -9.65
CA ALA A 257 9.54 5.26 -9.57
C ALA A 257 8.92 6.54 -8.97
N SER A 258 9.74 7.42 -8.38
CA SER A 258 9.34 8.64 -7.69
C SER A 258 9.68 9.93 -8.47
N THR A 259 10.02 9.83 -9.75
CA THR A 259 10.46 10.98 -10.57
C THR A 259 9.35 12.02 -10.71
N ASP A 260 8.13 11.59 -11.04
CA ASP A 260 6.98 12.50 -11.17
C ASP A 260 6.33 12.79 -9.80
N ASN A 261 6.16 11.75 -8.99
CA ASN A 261 5.54 11.84 -7.67
C ASN A 261 6.15 10.80 -6.73
N ARG A 262 6.47 11.19 -5.48
CA ARG A 262 6.98 10.25 -4.47
C ARG A 262 6.07 9.04 -4.29
N GLN A 263 6.66 7.84 -4.30
CA GLN A 263 5.98 6.57 -4.08
C GLN A 263 6.48 5.85 -2.82
N ILE A 264 5.69 4.90 -2.32
CA ILE A 264 6.09 3.88 -1.34
C ILE A 264 6.31 2.56 -2.08
N GLY A 265 7.32 1.80 -1.67
CA GLY A 265 7.68 0.52 -2.27
C GLY A 265 7.16 -0.71 -1.51
N HIS A 266 7.03 -1.81 -2.24
CA HIS A 266 6.87 -3.16 -1.73
C HIS A 266 7.79 -4.12 -2.50
N PHE A 267 8.35 -5.09 -1.79
CA PHE A 267 9.25 -6.10 -2.36
C PHE A 267 8.62 -7.49 -2.19
N ASN A 268 8.59 -8.24 -3.29
CA ASN A 268 8.09 -9.61 -3.35
C ASN A 268 9.13 -10.51 -4.03
N ASP A 269 9.54 -11.57 -3.35
CA ASP A 269 10.43 -12.62 -3.84
C ASP A 269 9.81 -14.03 -3.72
N ASP A 270 8.49 -14.11 -3.88
CA ASP A 270 7.76 -15.37 -3.90
C ASP A 270 8.21 -16.25 -5.08
N ALA A 271 8.09 -17.57 -4.90
CA ALA A 271 8.54 -18.55 -5.90
C ALA A 271 7.90 -18.35 -7.28
N VAL A 272 6.63 -17.95 -7.33
CA VAL A 272 5.91 -17.67 -8.60
C VAL A 272 6.58 -16.53 -9.38
N VAL A 273 7.02 -15.48 -8.68
CA VAL A 273 7.73 -14.34 -9.27
C VAL A 273 9.11 -14.79 -9.74
N LEU A 274 9.86 -15.45 -8.86
CA LEU A 274 11.23 -15.88 -9.13
C LEU A 274 11.34 -16.86 -10.32
N GLU A 275 10.38 -17.78 -10.46
CA GLU A 275 10.30 -18.69 -11.60
C GLU A 275 10.06 -17.93 -12.90
N PHE A 276 9.08 -17.02 -12.92
CA PHE A 276 8.80 -16.19 -14.10
C PHE A 276 10.01 -15.37 -14.55
N LEU A 277 10.74 -14.80 -13.58
CA LEU A 277 11.93 -14.00 -13.83
C LEU A 277 13.13 -14.77 -14.39
N ALA A 278 13.13 -16.11 -14.27
CA ALA A 278 14.24 -16.95 -14.70
C ALA A 278 14.05 -17.56 -16.10
N CYS A 279 12.87 -17.40 -16.71
CA CYS A 279 12.48 -18.10 -17.93
C CYS A 279 12.73 -17.30 -19.23
N GLU A 280 12.93 -18.02 -20.34
CA GLU A 280 13.23 -17.45 -21.67
C GLU A 280 12.22 -16.42 -22.17
N ARG A 281 10.94 -16.59 -21.80
CA ARG A 281 9.84 -15.74 -22.29
C ARG A 281 9.51 -14.54 -21.40
N LEU A 282 10.34 -14.24 -20.39
CA LEU A 282 10.15 -13.09 -19.50
C LEU A 282 9.93 -11.79 -20.29
N ALA A 283 10.84 -11.45 -21.19
CA ALA A 283 10.80 -10.17 -21.91
C ALA A 283 9.57 -10.05 -22.82
N GLU A 284 9.21 -11.14 -23.52
CA GLU A 284 8.04 -11.23 -24.39
C GLU A 284 6.74 -11.04 -23.59
N LEU A 285 6.54 -11.85 -22.55
CA LEU A 285 5.30 -11.85 -21.77
C LEU A 285 5.14 -10.59 -20.92
N ALA A 286 6.23 -10.07 -20.34
CA ALA A 286 6.20 -8.80 -19.62
C ALA A 286 5.84 -7.64 -20.54
N ALA A 287 6.29 -7.64 -21.80
CA ALA A 287 5.96 -6.59 -22.77
C ALA A 287 4.48 -6.59 -23.17
N LEU A 288 3.81 -7.75 -23.17
CA LEU A 288 2.37 -7.85 -23.41
C LEU A 288 1.52 -7.23 -22.28
N GLY A 289 2.10 -7.13 -21.08
CA GLY A 289 1.44 -6.50 -19.93
C GLY A 289 0.39 -7.39 -19.26
N THR A 290 -0.38 -6.80 -18.35
CA THR A 290 -1.33 -7.54 -17.50
C THR A 290 -2.64 -7.91 -18.22
N SER A 291 -3.40 -8.81 -17.60
CA SER A 291 -4.40 -9.63 -18.28
C SER A 291 -5.83 -9.09 -18.24
N CYS A 292 -6.22 -8.30 -17.24
CA CYS A 292 -7.59 -7.81 -17.13
C CYS A 292 -7.69 -6.33 -16.72
N PRO A 293 -8.86 -5.70 -16.99
CA PRO A 293 -9.55 -4.75 -16.14
C PRO A 293 -8.77 -3.99 -15.08
N ASP A 294 -8.80 -4.67 -13.94
CA ASP A 294 -8.40 -4.13 -12.66
C ASP A 294 -6.87 -4.11 -12.52
N HIS A 295 -6.16 -4.91 -13.31
CA HIS A 295 -4.71 -5.03 -13.21
C HIS A 295 -4.01 -3.76 -13.68
N PHE A 296 -4.33 -3.22 -14.85
CA PHE A 296 -3.60 -2.07 -15.40
C PHE A 296 -3.90 -0.77 -14.66
N LEU A 297 -5.06 -0.64 -14.00
CA LEU A 297 -5.33 0.48 -13.08
C LEU A 297 -4.37 0.53 -11.89
N ARG A 298 -3.71 -0.59 -11.56
CA ARG A 298 -2.81 -0.73 -10.41
C ARG A 298 -1.35 -0.96 -10.79
N THR A 299 -1.11 -1.58 -11.94
CA THR A 299 0.22 -2.03 -12.38
C THR A 299 0.76 -1.25 -13.59
N LYS A 300 -0.05 -0.33 -14.15
CA LYS A 300 0.14 0.26 -15.48
C LYS A 300 0.10 -0.79 -16.59
N VAL A 301 0.30 -0.35 -17.84
CA VAL A 301 0.19 -1.19 -19.03
C VAL A 301 1.20 -2.34 -19.05
N ARG A 302 2.42 -2.12 -18.52
CA ARG A 302 3.51 -3.11 -18.46
C ARG A 302 4.56 -2.74 -17.39
N PRO A 303 5.33 -3.71 -16.86
CA PRO A 303 6.43 -3.44 -15.93
C PRO A 303 7.67 -2.89 -16.65
N LEU A 304 8.62 -2.37 -15.87
CA LEU A 304 10.02 -2.25 -16.28
C LEU A 304 10.75 -3.56 -15.96
N VAL A 305 11.53 -4.08 -16.89
CA VAL A 305 12.28 -5.34 -16.71
C VAL A 305 13.77 -5.08 -16.84
N LEU A 306 14.56 -5.43 -15.83
CA LEU A 306 16.01 -5.44 -15.93
C LEU A 306 16.46 -6.60 -16.83
N ASP A 307 17.32 -6.30 -17.79
CA ASP A 307 17.82 -7.22 -18.82
C ASP A 307 19.27 -7.69 -18.57
N LEU A 308 19.68 -7.74 -17.31
CA LEU A 308 20.99 -8.22 -16.87
C LEU A 308 20.87 -9.49 -16.02
N PRO A 309 21.90 -10.37 -16.04
CA PRO A 309 21.92 -11.52 -15.17
C PRO A 309 22.02 -11.10 -13.68
N PRO A 310 21.56 -11.92 -12.74
CA PRO A 310 21.59 -11.61 -11.31
C PRO A 310 23.02 -11.42 -10.76
N THR A 311 24.01 -12.01 -11.44
CA THR A 311 25.44 -11.93 -11.10
C THR A 311 26.12 -10.65 -11.59
N ALA A 312 25.43 -9.79 -12.36
CA ALA A 312 25.99 -8.53 -12.82
C ALA A 312 26.47 -7.67 -11.64
N PRO A 313 27.53 -6.85 -11.80
CA PRO A 313 27.92 -5.88 -10.78
C PRO A 313 26.77 -4.94 -10.40
N LEU A 314 26.71 -4.53 -9.12
CA LEU A 314 25.63 -3.66 -8.63
C LEU A 314 25.62 -2.30 -9.33
N GLU A 315 26.80 -1.75 -9.60
CA GLU A 315 26.95 -0.47 -10.30
C GLU A 315 26.39 -0.53 -11.73
N ASP A 316 26.77 -1.56 -12.50
CA ASP A 316 26.23 -1.79 -13.84
C ASP A 316 24.71 -1.98 -13.82
N THR A 317 24.19 -2.67 -12.81
CA THR A 317 22.74 -2.83 -12.60
C THR A 317 22.04 -1.49 -12.40
N VAL A 318 22.61 -0.62 -11.55
CA VAL A 318 22.04 0.72 -11.28
C VAL A 318 22.09 1.60 -12.52
N ILE A 319 23.19 1.57 -13.28
CA ILE A 319 23.31 2.30 -14.55
C ILE A 319 22.24 1.82 -15.53
N ARG A 320 22.12 0.50 -15.70
CA ARG A 320 21.16 -0.08 -16.64
C ARG A 320 19.71 0.21 -16.27
N LEU A 321 19.36 0.16 -14.98
CA LEU A 321 18.03 0.53 -14.50
C LEU A 321 17.66 1.98 -14.84
N LYS A 322 18.61 2.92 -14.73
CA LYS A 322 18.40 4.32 -15.11
C LYS A 322 18.15 4.47 -16.60
N GLU A 323 18.91 3.78 -17.44
CA GLU A 323 18.70 3.79 -18.90
C GLU A 323 17.33 3.21 -19.28
N LEU A 324 16.98 2.05 -18.73
CA LEU A 324 15.69 1.39 -18.96
C LEU A 324 14.52 2.24 -18.47
N HIS A 325 14.70 2.99 -17.39
CA HIS A 325 13.68 3.91 -16.87
C HIS A 325 13.43 5.08 -17.81
N LEU A 326 14.48 5.68 -18.39
CA LEU A 326 14.32 6.71 -19.41
C LEU A 326 13.57 6.17 -20.63
N GLN A 327 13.95 4.99 -21.14
CA GLN A 327 13.25 4.35 -22.24
C GLN A 327 11.78 4.03 -21.89
N TYR A 328 11.53 3.51 -20.69
CA TYR A 328 10.17 3.22 -20.22
C TYR A 328 9.28 4.47 -20.26
N ARG A 329 9.81 5.61 -19.79
CA ARG A 329 9.08 6.88 -19.79
C ARG A 329 8.79 7.37 -21.20
N GLU A 330 9.75 7.28 -22.11
CA GLU A 330 9.55 7.62 -23.53
C GLU A 330 8.49 6.74 -24.17
N ASP A 331 8.56 5.42 -23.95
CA ASP A 331 7.59 4.47 -24.49
C ASP A 331 6.18 4.70 -23.91
N TYR A 332 6.09 5.01 -22.62
CA TYR A 332 4.81 5.29 -21.95
C TYR A 332 4.19 6.61 -22.45
N ALA A 333 5.00 7.64 -22.67
CA ALA A 333 4.55 8.89 -23.30
C ALA A 333 4.09 8.64 -24.75
N ALA A 334 4.83 7.86 -25.52
CA ALA A 334 4.44 7.48 -26.88
C ALA A 334 3.14 6.64 -26.90
N TYR A 335 2.94 5.75 -25.93
CA TYR A 335 1.67 5.03 -25.74
C TYR A 335 0.52 6.00 -25.49
N TYR A 336 0.71 6.97 -24.58
CA TYR A 336 -0.30 7.97 -24.29
C TYR A 336 -0.63 8.80 -25.56
N ASP A 337 0.37 9.32 -26.27
CA ASP A 337 0.18 10.16 -27.44
C ASP A 337 -0.51 9.44 -28.62
N ARG A 338 -0.30 8.12 -28.76
CA ARG A 338 -0.95 7.33 -29.83
C ARG A 338 -2.45 7.15 -29.62
N HIS A 339 -2.92 7.15 -28.37
CA HIS A 339 -4.32 6.80 -28.03
C HIS A 339 -5.12 7.95 -27.41
N ALA A 340 -4.47 8.98 -26.90
CA ALA A 340 -5.13 10.13 -26.33
C ALA A 340 -5.95 10.89 -27.37
N SER A 341 -7.15 11.28 -26.97
CA SER A 341 -8.02 12.22 -27.70
C SER A 341 -7.99 13.60 -27.01
N PRO A 342 -8.52 14.66 -27.66
CA PRO A 342 -8.63 15.98 -27.03
C PRO A 342 -9.40 15.99 -25.68
N ASP A 343 -10.26 15.00 -25.45
CA ASP A 343 -11.06 14.86 -24.22
C ASP A 343 -10.44 13.90 -23.19
N SER A 344 -9.27 13.32 -23.47
CA SER A 344 -8.60 12.39 -22.57
C SER A 344 -8.02 13.12 -21.33
N PRO A 345 -8.13 12.55 -20.12
CA PRO A 345 -7.44 13.07 -18.94
C PRO A 345 -5.92 13.15 -19.15
N PRO A 346 -5.22 14.11 -18.53
CA PRO A 346 -3.77 14.24 -18.67
C PRO A 346 -3.04 13.01 -18.11
N MET A 347 -1.87 12.71 -18.70
CA MET A 347 -0.98 11.63 -18.24
C MET A 347 -0.66 11.75 -16.74
N ARG A 348 -0.89 10.69 -15.97
CA ARG A 348 -0.75 10.67 -14.48
C ARG A 348 0.68 10.33 -14.02
N GLY A 349 1.68 10.72 -14.81
CA GLY A 349 3.09 10.36 -14.65
C GLY A 349 3.49 9.14 -15.50
N ALA A 350 4.76 9.07 -15.89
CA ALA A 350 5.32 8.08 -16.80
C ALA A 350 6.16 7.00 -16.10
N ASP A 351 6.31 7.06 -14.78
CA ASP A 351 7.13 6.10 -14.02
C ASP A 351 6.50 4.70 -13.89
N PRO A 352 7.29 3.62 -13.81
CA PRO A 352 6.77 2.26 -13.69
C PRO A 352 6.15 2.01 -12.30
N ALA A 353 5.03 1.30 -12.27
CA ALA A 353 4.44 0.80 -11.01
C ALA A 353 5.02 -0.54 -10.58
N ILE A 354 5.54 -1.34 -11.53
CA ILE A 354 6.16 -2.65 -11.33
C ILE A 354 7.55 -2.66 -11.95
N VAL A 355 8.55 -3.12 -11.20
CA VAL A 355 9.92 -3.31 -11.66
C VAL A 355 10.36 -4.74 -11.35
N LEU A 356 10.76 -5.46 -12.40
CA LEU A 356 11.17 -6.85 -12.37
C LEU A 356 12.69 -6.96 -12.47
N VAL A 357 13.31 -7.65 -11.50
CA VAL A 357 14.77 -7.78 -11.41
C VAL A 357 15.12 -9.27 -11.36
N PRO A 358 15.64 -9.85 -12.46
CA PRO A 358 15.97 -11.27 -12.51
C PRO A 358 16.88 -11.74 -11.38
N GLY A 359 16.59 -12.92 -10.86
CA GLY A 359 17.23 -13.52 -9.70
C GLY A 359 17.04 -12.79 -8.36
N VAL A 360 16.40 -11.62 -8.35
CA VAL A 360 16.17 -10.80 -7.15
C VAL A 360 14.70 -10.80 -6.73
N GLY A 361 13.78 -10.46 -7.62
CA GLY A 361 12.35 -10.38 -7.32
C GLY A 361 11.66 -9.20 -7.99
N MET A 362 10.51 -8.83 -7.44
CA MET A 362 9.66 -7.75 -7.94
C MET A 362 9.57 -6.61 -6.92
N PHE A 363 9.70 -5.39 -7.43
CA PHE A 363 9.41 -4.16 -6.70
C PHE A 363 8.11 -3.55 -7.25
N SER A 364 7.20 -3.19 -6.37
CA SER A 364 5.94 -2.54 -6.73
C SER A 364 5.77 -1.22 -5.97
N PHE A 365 5.09 -0.26 -6.59
CA PHE A 365 5.01 1.12 -6.10
C PHE A 365 3.59 1.66 -6.07
N GLY A 366 3.33 2.53 -5.10
CA GLY A 366 2.04 3.21 -4.97
C GLY A 366 2.08 4.38 -3.99
N LYS A 367 1.00 5.16 -3.97
CA LYS A 367 0.83 6.35 -3.10
C LYS A 367 0.82 6.04 -1.59
N ASP A 368 0.68 4.77 -1.25
CA ASP A 368 0.78 4.24 0.10
C ASP A 368 1.22 2.77 0.01
N LYS A 369 1.66 2.19 1.14
CA LYS A 369 2.16 0.82 1.18
C LYS A 369 1.12 -0.22 0.78
N GLN A 370 -0.14 -0.01 1.15
CA GLN A 370 -1.23 -0.91 0.77
C GLN A 370 -1.37 -0.96 -0.75
N THR A 371 -1.41 0.20 -1.42
CA THR A 371 -1.49 0.30 -2.88
C THR A 371 -0.26 -0.33 -3.54
N ALA A 372 0.94 -0.11 -3.01
CA ALA A 372 2.16 -0.73 -3.51
C ALA A 372 2.12 -2.27 -3.40
N ARG A 373 1.71 -2.80 -2.24
CA ARG A 373 1.55 -4.25 -2.02
C ARG A 373 0.50 -4.84 -2.97
N VAL A 374 -0.67 -4.21 -3.05
CA VAL A 374 -1.78 -4.64 -3.91
C VAL A 374 -1.37 -4.63 -5.38
N ALA A 375 -0.60 -3.64 -5.84
CA ALA A 375 -0.04 -3.65 -7.20
C ALA A 375 0.86 -4.88 -7.45
N GLY A 376 1.68 -5.26 -6.45
CA GLY A 376 2.47 -6.49 -6.51
C GLY A 376 1.60 -7.75 -6.56
N GLU A 377 0.57 -7.84 -5.72
CA GLU A 377 -0.38 -8.97 -5.73
C GLU A 377 -1.09 -9.11 -7.08
N PHE A 378 -1.57 -8.01 -7.66
CA PHE A 378 -2.16 -8.00 -9.00
C PHE A 378 -1.18 -8.48 -10.08
N TYR A 379 0.11 -8.16 -9.94
CA TYR A 379 1.11 -8.64 -10.89
C TYR A 379 1.44 -10.12 -10.69
N VAL A 380 1.37 -10.65 -9.46
CA VAL A 380 1.41 -12.11 -9.21
C VAL A 380 0.24 -12.81 -9.89
N ASN A 381 -0.98 -12.26 -9.80
CA ASN A 381 -2.13 -12.76 -10.55
C ASN A 381 -1.87 -12.73 -12.07
N ALA A 382 -1.31 -11.64 -12.59
CA ALA A 382 -0.94 -11.55 -14.01
C ALA A 382 0.05 -12.65 -14.41
N ILE A 383 1.06 -12.95 -13.59
CA ILE A 383 1.99 -14.07 -13.82
C ILE A 383 1.23 -15.40 -13.85
N ASN A 384 0.34 -15.68 -12.90
CA ASN A 384 -0.45 -16.92 -12.90
C ASN A 384 -1.37 -17.04 -14.11
N VAL A 385 -1.97 -15.94 -14.55
CA VAL A 385 -2.80 -15.89 -15.75
C VAL A 385 -1.97 -16.16 -17.00
N MET A 386 -0.82 -15.50 -17.16
CA MET A 386 0.10 -15.77 -18.26
C MET A 386 0.51 -17.24 -18.26
N ARG A 387 0.82 -17.80 -17.08
CA ARG A 387 1.17 -19.22 -16.91
C ARG A 387 0.05 -20.13 -17.41
N GLY A 388 -1.18 -19.88 -16.97
CA GLY A 388 -2.35 -20.67 -17.35
C GLY A 388 -2.65 -20.57 -18.85
N ALA A 389 -2.68 -19.36 -19.40
CA ALA A 389 -2.93 -19.14 -20.83
C ALA A 389 -1.86 -19.81 -21.69
N GLU A 390 -0.59 -19.65 -21.32
CA GLU A 390 0.54 -20.27 -22.02
C GLU A 390 0.61 -21.79 -21.82
N ALA A 391 0.02 -22.33 -20.76
CA ALA A 391 -0.01 -23.76 -20.54
C ALA A 391 -0.86 -24.47 -21.61
N VAL A 392 -1.98 -23.87 -22.03
CA VAL A 392 -2.95 -24.50 -22.94
C VAL A 392 -3.02 -23.86 -24.34
N SER A 393 -2.52 -22.64 -24.52
CA SER A 393 -2.48 -21.91 -25.80
C SER A 393 -1.38 -20.82 -25.73
N THR A 394 -1.67 -19.61 -26.21
CA THR A 394 -0.82 -18.42 -26.17
C THR A 394 -1.54 -17.29 -25.45
N TYR A 395 -0.82 -16.58 -24.60
CA TYR A 395 -1.34 -15.42 -23.89
C TYR A 395 -1.57 -14.25 -24.86
N ALA A 396 -2.81 -13.80 -24.93
CA ALA A 396 -3.31 -12.73 -25.78
C ALA A 396 -4.21 -11.80 -24.94
N PRO A 397 -3.62 -10.81 -24.23
CA PRO A 397 -4.40 -9.81 -23.50
C PRO A 397 -5.14 -8.88 -24.48
N ILE A 398 -6.04 -8.06 -23.94
CA ILE A 398 -6.78 -7.07 -24.72
C ILE A 398 -5.87 -6.09 -25.47
N ASP A 399 -6.39 -5.47 -26.53
CA ASP A 399 -5.65 -4.49 -27.35
C ASP A 399 -5.18 -3.28 -26.54
N GLU A 400 -4.05 -2.70 -26.96
CA GLU A 400 -3.45 -1.52 -26.32
C GLU A 400 -4.41 -0.32 -26.22
N SER A 401 -5.24 -0.10 -27.26
CA SER A 401 -6.24 0.96 -27.24
C SER A 401 -7.32 0.76 -26.18
N GLU A 402 -7.69 -0.50 -25.90
CA GLU A 402 -8.68 -0.83 -24.87
C GLU A 402 -8.08 -0.66 -23.47
N LYS A 403 -6.79 -0.99 -23.28
CA LYS A 403 -6.04 -0.67 -22.04
C LYS A 403 -6.06 0.84 -21.78
N PHE A 404 -5.78 1.64 -22.80
CA PHE A 404 -5.78 3.11 -22.68
C PHE A 404 -7.16 3.65 -22.28
N ARG A 405 -8.23 3.18 -22.94
CA ARG A 405 -9.61 3.61 -22.65
C ARG A 405 -10.03 3.34 -21.21
N ILE A 406 -9.45 2.35 -20.56
CA ILE A 406 -9.76 2.02 -19.17
C ILE A 406 -8.85 2.76 -18.19
N GLU A 407 -7.54 2.83 -18.48
CA GLU A 407 -6.59 3.58 -17.65
C GLU A 407 -6.93 5.08 -17.59
N TYR A 408 -7.30 5.68 -18.72
CA TYR A 408 -7.65 7.09 -18.87
C TYR A 408 -9.15 7.34 -18.91
N TRP A 409 -9.93 6.45 -18.32
CA TRP A 409 -11.37 6.57 -18.32
C TRP A 409 -11.84 7.78 -17.49
N ALA A 410 -12.69 8.62 -18.07
CA ALA A 410 -13.19 9.85 -17.44
C ALA A 410 -13.92 9.59 -16.11
N LEU A 411 -14.60 8.45 -15.96
CA LEU A 411 -15.27 8.09 -14.72
C LEU A 411 -14.29 7.74 -13.60
N GLU A 412 -13.14 7.14 -13.94
CA GLU A 412 -12.08 6.90 -12.98
C GLU A 412 -11.41 8.22 -12.57
N GLU A 413 -11.21 9.14 -13.51
CA GLU A 413 -10.72 10.49 -13.23
C GLU A 413 -11.64 11.25 -12.27
N ALA A 414 -12.96 11.16 -12.47
CA ALA A 414 -13.94 11.77 -11.56
C ALA A 414 -13.87 11.19 -10.13
N LYS A 415 -13.52 9.91 -9.96
CA LYS A 415 -13.29 9.31 -8.64
C LYS A 415 -12.03 9.87 -7.99
N LEU A 416 -10.93 9.96 -8.74
CA LEU A 416 -9.66 10.49 -8.25
C LEU A 416 -9.80 11.94 -7.78
N GLN A 417 -10.53 12.78 -8.52
CA GLN A 417 -10.78 14.19 -8.16
C GLN A 417 -11.63 14.37 -6.90
N ARG A 418 -12.44 13.38 -6.52
CA ARG A 418 -13.26 13.40 -5.29
C ARG A 418 -12.50 12.92 -4.05
N MET A 419 -11.29 12.39 -4.21
CA MET A 419 -10.50 11.92 -3.08
C MET A 419 -10.11 13.08 -2.15
N PRO A 420 -10.05 12.86 -0.82
CA PRO A 420 -9.57 13.89 0.09
C PRO A 420 -8.11 14.23 -0.21
N LYS A 421 -7.74 15.50 0.04
CA LYS A 421 -6.35 15.94 -0.11
C LYS A 421 -5.42 15.05 0.72
N PRO A 422 -4.27 14.59 0.18
CA PRO A 422 -3.31 13.80 0.94
C PRO A 422 -2.85 14.51 2.21
N LYS A 423 -2.56 13.73 3.25
CA LYS A 423 -1.96 14.25 4.48
C LYS A 423 -0.52 14.74 4.22
N PRO A 424 0.03 15.65 5.04
CA PRO A 424 1.33 16.28 4.77
C PRO A 424 2.50 15.32 4.62
N LEU A 425 2.48 14.17 5.30
CA LEU A 425 3.53 13.16 5.23
C LEU A 425 3.10 11.90 4.46
N ALA A 426 2.00 11.96 3.70
CA ALA A 426 1.68 10.90 2.74
C ALA A 426 2.91 10.64 1.84
N THR A 427 3.12 9.39 1.45
CA THR A 427 4.26 8.91 0.65
C THR A 427 5.65 9.09 1.27
N ARG A 428 5.75 9.47 2.56
CA ARG A 428 7.01 9.55 3.30
C ARG A 428 7.24 8.31 4.17
N VAL A 429 8.49 7.88 4.28
CA VAL A 429 8.93 6.81 5.20
C VAL A 429 9.77 7.41 6.32
N ALA A 430 9.36 7.18 7.57
CA ALA A 430 10.04 7.65 8.75
C ALA A 430 10.76 6.52 9.49
N PHE A 431 12.03 6.71 9.83
CA PHE A 431 12.83 5.81 10.66
C PHE A 431 13.12 6.50 12.00
N VAL A 432 12.59 5.97 13.10
CA VAL A 432 12.66 6.61 14.42
C VAL A 432 13.42 5.71 15.38
N THR A 433 14.64 6.11 15.78
CA THR A 433 15.43 5.37 16.77
C THR A 433 14.97 5.64 18.20
N GLY A 434 15.05 4.65 19.09
CA GLY A 434 14.44 4.75 20.42
C GLY A 434 12.92 4.92 20.34
N GLY A 435 12.29 4.35 19.31
CA GLY A 435 10.87 4.53 18.98
C GLY A 435 9.92 3.75 19.88
N GLY A 436 10.42 2.81 20.70
CA GLY A 436 9.59 1.95 21.55
C GLY A 436 9.01 2.65 22.78
N SER A 437 9.48 3.85 23.13
CA SER A 437 9.02 4.57 24.33
C SER A 437 9.14 6.10 24.23
N GLY A 438 8.52 6.80 25.18
CA GLY A 438 8.67 8.24 25.40
C GLY A 438 8.57 9.12 24.16
N ILE A 439 9.58 9.97 23.95
CA ILE A 439 9.64 10.93 22.85
C ILE A 439 9.61 10.21 21.49
N GLY A 440 10.37 9.14 21.33
CA GLY A 440 10.41 8.37 20.08
C GLY A 440 9.05 7.78 19.73
N LYS A 441 8.36 7.19 20.71
CA LYS A 441 6.98 6.68 20.54
C LYS A 441 6.02 7.79 20.09
N ALA A 442 6.04 8.95 20.76
CA ALA A 442 5.17 10.07 20.42
C ALA A 442 5.47 10.63 19.02
N ILE A 443 6.74 10.67 18.62
CA ILE A 443 7.16 11.06 17.26
C ILE A 443 6.63 10.04 16.24
N ALA A 444 6.86 8.74 16.45
CA ALA A 444 6.39 7.68 15.56
C ALA A 444 4.87 7.74 15.35
N GLN A 445 4.10 7.86 16.45
CA GLN A 445 2.64 8.00 16.40
C GLN A 445 2.22 9.28 15.67
N ARG A 446 2.90 10.41 15.90
CA ARG A 446 2.57 11.67 15.22
C ARG A 446 2.83 11.58 13.72
N LEU A 447 3.99 11.08 13.29
CA LEU A 447 4.32 10.99 11.86
C LEU A 447 3.36 10.05 11.12
N ALA A 448 2.98 8.92 11.73
CA ALA A 448 1.98 8.01 11.19
C ALA A 448 0.59 8.65 11.10
N ALA A 449 0.17 9.41 12.12
CA ALA A 449 -1.10 10.14 12.11
C ALA A 449 -1.19 11.16 10.96
N GLU A 450 -0.04 11.67 10.51
CA GLU A 450 0.10 12.63 9.40
C GLU A 450 0.41 11.95 8.04
N GLY A 451 0.34 10.62 7.97
CA GLY A 451 0.36 9.85 6.72
C GLY A 451 1.67 9.13 6.39
N ALA A 452 2.71 9.23 7.21
CA ALA A 452 3.96 8.52 6.96
C ALA A 452 3.84 7.01 7.23
N CYS A 453 4.58 6.20 6.47
CA CYS A 453 4.94 4.84 6.89
C CYS A 453 6.07 4.93 7.93
N VAL A 454 6.01 4.17 9.02
CA VAL A 454 6.94 4.33 10.15
C VAL A 454 7.69 3.05 10.48
N VAL A 455 9.02 3.13 10.50
CA VAL A 455 9.91 2.13 11.06
C VAL A 455 10.24 2.54 12.49
N VAL A 456 9.73 1.74 13.44
CA VAL A 456 10.00 1.91 14.87
C VAL A 456 11.26 1.11 15.20
N ALA A 457 12.38 1.81 15.36
CA ALA A 457 13.67 1.20 15.66
C ALA A 457 14.00 1.35 17.15
N ASP A 458 14.25 0.24 17.83
CA ASP A 458 14.63 0.26 19.25
C ASP A 458 15.54 -0.92 19.60
N LEU A 459 16.33 -0.78 20.68
CA LEU A 459 17.09 -1.89 21.24
C LEU A 459 16.15 -2.92 21.87
N ASP A 460 15.03 -2.45 22.46
CA ASP A 460 13.95 -3.31 22.94
C ASP A 460 12.94 -3.57 21.80
N THR A 461 13.19 -4.65 21.05
CA THR A 461 12.35 -5.04 19.92
C THR A 461 10.88 -5.25 20.32
N ALA A 462 10.61 -5.78 21.52
CA ALA A 462 9.24 -6.01 21.98
C ALA A 462 8.49 -4.69 22.22
N ALA A 463 9.17 -3.67 22.74
CA ALA A 463 8.61 -2.33 22.86
C ALA A 463 8.35 -1.71 21.48
N ALA A 464 9.26 -1.87 20.52
CA ALA A 464 9.07 -1.40 19.16
C ALA A 464 7.86 -2.07 18.47
N GLU A 465 7.71 -3.38 18.61
CA GLU A 465 6.58 -4.17 18.10
C GLU A 465 5.25 -3.70 18.68
N ALA A 466 5.20 -3.44 19.99
CA ALA A 466 4.01 -2.92 20.65
C ALA A 466 3.59 -1.56 20.06
N VAL A 467 4.54 -0.65 19.86
CA VAL A 467 4.28 0.67 19.25
C VAL A 467 3.85 0.54 17.78
N ALA A 468 4.52 -0.29 16.99
CA ALA A 468 4.13 -0.51 15.59
C ALA A 468 2.69 -1.04 15.49
N LYS A 469 2.30 -1.99 16.35
CA LYS A 469 0.94 -2.52 16.44
C LYS A 469 -0.09 -1.48 16.89
N GLU A 470 0.27 -0.59 17.81
CA GLU A 470 -0.59 0.54 18.19
C GLU A 470 -0.82 1.51 17.02
N ILE A 471 0.18 1.70 16.15
CA ILE A 471 0.08 2.57 14.97
C ILE A 471 -0.81 1.95 13.88
N GLY A 472 -0.66 0.65 13.61
CA GLY A 472 -1.51 -0.04 12.64
C GLY A 472 -0.95 -1.37 12.15
N SER A 473 -1.32 -1.74 10.92
CA SER A 473 -0.79 -2.91 10.23
C SER A 473 0.63 -2.67 9.73
N ALA A 474 1.26 -3.72 9.19
CA ALA A 474 2.55 -3.64 8.51
C ALA A 474 2.55 -2.66 7.30
N ASP A 475 1.36 -2.33 6.76
CA ASP A 475 1.23 -1.30 5.72
C ASP A 475 1.43 0.13 6.27
N LYS A 476 1.42 0.33 7.60
CA LYS A 476 1.64 1.63 8.25
C LYS A 476 2.90 1.68 9.09
N ALA A 477 3.19 0.61 9.84
CA ALA A 477 4.36 0.58 10.69
C ALA A 477 4.97 -0.82 10.82
N VAL A 478 6.30 -0.86 10.89
CA VAL A 478 7.09 -2.07 11.20
C VAL A 478 8.05 -1.78 12.34
N ALA A 479 8.37 -2.81 13.12
CA ALA A 479 9.36 -2.74 14.18
C ALA A 479 10.68 -3.36 13.73
N VAL A 480 11.80 -2.74 14.10
CA VAL A 480 13.15 -3.27 13.84
C VAL A 480 13.99 -3.18 15.11
N GLY A 481 14.71 -4.26 15.42
CA GLY A 481 15.70 -4.26 16.49
C GLY A 481 16.95 -3.50 16.04
N ALA A 482 17.39 -2.49 16.81
CA ALA A 482 18.54 -1.68 16.44
C ALA A 482 19.35 -1.22 17.67
N ASP A 483 20.53 -1.83 17.85
CA ASP A 483 21.58 -1.25 18.70
C ASP A 483 22.32 -0.17 17.90
N VAL A 484 22.01 1.09 18.18
CA VAL A 484 22.61 2.24 17.49
C VAL A 484 24.13 2.34 17.70
N SER A 485 24.71 1.69 18.72
CA SER A 485 26.16 1.69 18.95
C SER A 485 26.92 0.72 18.04
N SER A 486 26.20 -0.17 17.33
CA SER A 486 26.72 -1.19 16.44
C SER A 486 26.47 -0.83 14.97
N GLU A 487 27.55 -0.64 14.21
CA GLU A 487 27.48 -0.34 12.77
C GLU A 487 26.72 -1.40 11.98
N ALA A 488 26.95 -2.68 12.27
CA ALA A 488 26.29 -3.79 11.60
C ALA A 488 24.78 -3.82 11.92
N ALA A 489 24.40 -3.60 13.18
CA ALA A 489 22.99 -3.59 13.57
C ALA A 489 22.23 -2.41 12.95
N VAL A 490 22.87 -1.23 12.85
CA VAL A 490 22.29 -0.07 12.15
C VAL A 490 22.12 -0.39 10.66
N ALA A 491 23.12 -0.96 10.00
CA ALA A 491 23.01 -1.33 8.58
C ALA A 491 21.86 -2.31 8.33
N GLU A 492 21.76 -3.37 9.15
CA GLU A 492 20.69 -4.36 9.06
C GLU A 492 19.30 -3.73 9.30
N ALA A 493 19.17 -2.82 10.27
CA ALA A 493 17.91 -2.12 10.52
C ALA A 493 17.46 -1.25 9.32
N PHE A 494 18.40 -0.61 8.61
CA PHE A 494 18.11 0.11 7.37
C PHE A 494 17.76 -0.85 6.22
N GLU A 495 18.44 -2.00 6.09
CA GLU A 495 18.08 -3.03 5.11
C GLU A 495 16.63 -3.51 5.30
N GLN A 496 16.22 -3.76 6.55
CA GLN A 496 14.83 -4.10 6.87
C GLN A 496 13.85 -2.97 6.52
N ALA A 497 14.22 -1.71 6.80
CA ALA A 497 13.40 -0.55 6.47
C ALA A 497 13.17 -0.39 4.96
N VAL A 498 14.23 -0.51 4.15
CA VAL A 498 14.13 -0.35 2.69
C VAL A 498 13.44 -1.53 2.02
N LEU A 499 13.57 -2.76 2.55
CA LEU A 499 12.76 -3.89 2.08
C LEU A 499 11.28 -3.71 2.44
N ALA A 500 10.98 -3.10 3.59
CA ALA A 500 9.61 -2.86 4.04
C ALA A 500 8.91 -1.76 3.23
N PHE A 501 9.59 -0.66 2.87
CA PHE A 501 8.91 0.50 2.26
C PHE A 501 9.61 1.08 1.01
N GLY A 502 10.66 0.44 0.52
CA GLY A 502 11.44 0.86 -0.65
C GLY A 502 12.50 1.94 -0.38
N GLY A 503 12.54 2.54 0.81
CA GLY A 503 13.44 3.65 1.11
C GLY A 503 13.18 4.26 2.50
N VAL A 504 13.85 5.37 2.81
CA VAL A 504 13.65 6.17 4.03
C VAL A 504 13.74 7.65 3.66
N ASP A 505 12.82 8.48 4.14
CA ASP A 505 12.79 9.92 3.83
C ASP A 505 12.97 10.83 5.04
N LEU A 506 12.61 10.33 6.23
CA LEU A 506 12.64 11.05 7.50
C LEU A 506 13.40 10.20 8.52
N VAL A 507 14.56 10.64 8.99
CA VAL A 507 15.32 9.92 10.01
C VAL A 507 15.32 10.72 11.29
N VAL A 508 14.89 10.11 12.39
CA VAL A 508 14.86 10.76 13.70
C VAL A 508 15.86 10.06 14.60
N ASN A 509 17.00 10.71 14.81
CA ASN A 509 17.99 10.36 15.82
C ASN A 509 17.46 10.73 17.21
N ASN A 510 16.71 9.81 17.83
CA ASN A 510 16.11 9.99 19.14
C ASN A 510 16.71 9.08 20.23
N ALA A 511 17.28 7.93 19.86
CA ALA A 511 17.89 7.01 20.82
C ALA A 511 18.89 7.72 21.75
N GLY A 512 18.79 7.45 23.05
CA GLY A 512 19.65 8.07 24.04
C GLY A 512 19.30 7.68 25.47
N LEU A 513 20.24 7.95 26.37
CA LEU A 513 20.13 7.67 27.81
C LEU A 513 20.80 8.78 28.60
N SER A 514 20.46 8.91 29.89
CA SER A 514 21.09 9.90 30.78
C SER A 514 21.59 9.26 32.07
N ILE A 515 22.88 9.42 32.31
CA ILE A 515 23.54 9.10 33.59
C ILE A 515 24.04 10.42 34.18
N SER A 516 23.41 10.85 35.27
CA SER A 516 23.77 12.08 35.98
C SER A 516 24.59 11.77 37.22
N LYS A 517 25.87 12.14 37.20
CA LYS A 517 26.84 11.96 38.29
C LYS A 517 27.78 13.18 38.39
N PRO A 518 28.27 13.54 39.59
CA PRO A 518 29.37 14.49 39.73
C PRO A 518 30.61 14.03 38.94
N LEU A 519 31.51 14.96 38.59
CA LEU A 519 32.71 14.65 37.80
C LEU A 519 33.54 13.53 38.41
N LEU A 520 33.80 13.59 39.72
CA LEU A 520 34.65 12.61 40.43
C LEU A 520 34.01 11.21 40.55
N GLU A 521 32.71 11.08 40.29
CA GLU A 521 31.98 9.81 40.32
C GLU A 521 31.63 9.28 38.92
N THR A 522 31.86 10.10 37.88
CA THR A 522 31.63 9.71 36.49
C THR A 522 32.76 8.79 36.06
N THR A 523 32.45 7.51 35.85
CA THR A 523 33.45 6.54 35.40
C THR A 523 33.65 6.63 33.89
N GLU A 524 34.79 6.14 33.40
CA GLU A 524 35.06 5.97 31.96
C GLU A 524 33.93 5.16 31.28
N LYS A 525 33.45 4.09 31.92
CA LYS A 525 32.31 3.31 31.43
C LYS A 525 31.02 4.13 31.31
N ASP A 526 30.74 5.04 32.25
CA ASP A 526 29.57 5.92 32.17
C ASP A 526 29.71 6.96 31.04
N TRP A 527 30.95 7.39 30.76
CA TRP A 527 31.29 8.30 29.67
C TRP A 527 31.12 7.62 28.32
N ASP A 528 31.76 6.46 28.15
CA ASP A 528 31.78 5.69 26.90
C ASP A 528 30.37 5.27 26.52
N LEU A 529 29.58 4.70 27.44
CA LEU A 529 28.21 4.29 27.16
C LEU A 529 27.35 5.44 26.63
N GLN A 530 27.49 6.65 27.18
CA GLN A 530 26.73 7.81 26.73
C GLN A 530 27.19 8.32 25.36
N HIS A 531 28.49 8.30 25.09
CA HIS A 531 29.04 8.72 23.80
C HIS A 531 28.79 7.68 22.70
N ASP A 532 28.93 6.38 23.01
CA ASP A 532 28.68 5.28 22.08
C ASP A 532 27.22 5.27 21.61
N VAL A 533 26.27 5.46 22.53
CA VAL A 533 24.84 5.45 22.18
C VAL A 533 24.42 6.76 21.51
N MET A 534 24.79 7.92 22.04
CA MET A 534 24.27 9.21 21.55
C MET A 534 25.14 9.79 20.44
N ALA A 535 26.42 10.06 20.70
CA ALA A 535 27.31 10.72 19.73
C ALA A 535 27.62 9.81 18.54
N LYS A 536 28.31 8.69 18.80
CA LYS A 536 28.64 7.68 17.79
C LYS A 536 27.39 7.06 17.18
N GLY A 537 26.40 6.69 17.98
CA GLY A 537 25.20 6.04 17.48
C GLY A 537 24.42 6.89 16.49
N SER A 538 24.23 8.19 16.78
CA SER A 538 23.58 9.10 15.83
C SER A 538 24.42 9.34 14.56
N PHE A 539 25.75 9.34 14.65
CA PHE A 539 26.62 9.36 13.48
C PHE A 539 26.42 8.11 12.59
N LEU A 540 26.42 6.91 13.18
CA LEU A 540 26.24 5.66 12.45
C LEU A 540 24.89 5.63 11.73
N VAL A 541 23.82 6.02 12.43
CA VAL A 541 22.47 6.12 11.87
C VAL A 541 22.42 7.15 10.74
N SER A 542 23.00 8.34 10.93
CA SER A 542 23.03 9.38 9.89
C SER A 542 23.83 8.98 8.66
N ARG A 543 24.94 8.23 8.82
CA ARG A 543 25.74 7.73 7.69
C ARG A 543 24.97 6.70 6.87
N SER A 544 24.30 5.74 7.53
CA SER A 544 23.44 4.77 6.83
C SER A 544 22.24 5.44 6.16
N ALA A 545 21.63 6.43 6.84
CA ALA A 545 20.57 7.26 6.28
C ALA A 545 21.01 8.02 5.03
N ALA A 546 22.18 8.69 5.09
CA ALA A 546 22.71 9.45 3.97
C ALA A 546 22.92 8.58 2.74
N LYS A 547 23.44 7.36 2.89
CA LYS A 547 23.55 6.40 1.78
C LYS A 547 22.20 6.13 1.12
N VAL A 548 21.17 5.77 1.89
CA VAL A 548 19.82 5.51 1.36
C VAL A 548 19.24 6.75 0.68
N LEU A 549 19.36 7.91 1.31
CA LEU A 549 18.83 9.20 0.84
C LEU A 549 19.49 9.66 -0.47
N ILE A 550 20.80 9.44 -0.62
CA ILE A 550 21.56 9.73 -1.84
C ILE A 550 21.18 8.74 -2.96
N ASP A 551 21.12 7.44 -2.64
CA ASP A 551 20.79 6.40 -3.61
C ASP A 551 19.36 6.59 -4.18
N GLN A 552 18.41 7.06 -3.37
CA GLN A 552 17.05 7.38 -3.85
C GLN A 552 16.94 8.70 -4.62
N ALA A 553 17.89 9.62 -4.46
CA ALA A 553 17.96 10.91 -5.18
C ALA A 553 16.67 11.78 -5.15
N ILE A 554 15.85 11.67 -4.11
CA ILE A 554 14.63 12.49 -3.91
C ILE A 554 14.72 13.37 -2.66
N GLY A 555 15.92 13.59 -2.11
CA GLY A 555 16.14 14.36 -0.88
C GLY A 555 15.54 13.71 0.38
N GLY A 556 15.55 14.43 1.50
CA GLY A 556 14.96 13.97 2.76
C GLY A 556 15.34 14.80 3.98
N ASP A 557 15.01 14.30 5.16
CA ASP A 557 15.19 15.02 6.42
C ASP A 557 15.82 14.14 7.49
N ILE A 558 16.88 14.64 8.14
CA ILE A 558 17.49 14.03 9.32
C ILE A 558 17.26 14.96 10.52
N ILE A 559 16.63 14.46 11.56
CA ILE A 559 16.25 15.20 12.74
C ILE A 559 16.95 14.63 13.97
N TYR A 560 17.66 15.48 14.70
CA TYR A 560 18.32 15.12 15.95
C TYR A 560 17.50 15.56 17.15
N ILE A 561 17.11 14.63 18.02
CA ILE A 561 16.59 14.97 19.35
C ILE A 561 17.78 15.18 20.27
N SER A 562 18.23 16.43 20.34
CA SER A 562 19.37 16.87 21.15
C SER A 562 18.93 17.07 22.61
N SER A 563 19.31 18.18 23.23
CA SER A 563 18.90 18.55 24.58
C SER A 563 19.23 20.02 24.82
N LYS A 564 18.51 20.67 25.75
CA LYS A 564 19.00 21.96 26.28
C LYS A 564 20.43 21.87 26.85
N ASN A 565 20.84 20.70 27.37
CA ASN A 565 22.16 20.52 27.97
C ASN A 565 23.30 20.53 26.93
N ALA A 566 22.98 20.58 25.63
CA ALA A 566 23.98 20.84 24.58
C ALA A 566 24.54 22.27 24.65
N VAL A 567 23.80 23.21 25.24
CA VAL A 567 24.18 24.63 25.34
C VAL A 567 24.15 25.14 26.78
N PHE A 568 23.30 24.56 27.62
CA PHE A 568 23.20 24.90 29.05
C PHE A 568 24.06 23.95 29.90
N ALA A 569 24.84 24.52 30.82
CA ALA A 569 25.65 23.77 31.78
C ALA A 569 24.78 23.16 32.90
N GLY A 570 24.11 22.04 32.59
CA GLY A 570 23.37 21.26 33.58
C GLY A 570 24.29 20.64 34.63
N PRO A 571 23.98 20.76 35.95
CA PRO A 571 24.83 20.20 37.00
C PRO A 571 24.90 18.67 36.89
N ASN A 572 26.08 18.09 37.19
CA ASN A 572 26.31 16.64 37.25
C ASN A 572 25.99 15.90 35.94
N ASN A 573 26.25 16.52 34.78
CA ASN A 573 25.92 15.97 33.47
C ASN A 573 27.07 16.13 32.45
N VAL A 574 28.33 16.04 32.89
CA VAL A 574 29.49 16.29 32.01
C VAL A 574 29.48 15.38 30.76
N ALA A 575 29.29 14.07 30.94
CA ALA A 575 29.24 13.11 29.85
C ALA A 575 27.99 13.29 28.96
N TYR A 576 26.81 13.45 29.57
CA TYR A 576 25.55 13.66 28.84
C TYR A 576 25.56 14.96 28.02
N GLY A 577 25.96 16.07 28.64
CA GLY A 577 26.02 17.39 28.01
C GLY A 577 27.04 17.42 26.88
N ALA A 578 28.21 16.81 27.06
CA ALA A 578 29.22 16.66 26.00
C ALA A 578 28.67 15.88 24.80
N ALA A 579 28.07 14.70 25.03
CA ALA A 579 27.48 13.90 23.95
C ALA A 579 26.32 14.63 23.23
N LYS A 580 25.50 15.41 23.95
CA LYS A 580 24.43 16.22 23.35
C LYS A 580 24.95 17.46 22.60
N ALA A 581 26.06 18.05 23.05
CA ALA A 581 26.74 19.13 22.34
C ALA A 581 27.36 18.62 21.02
N ASP A 582 27.93 17.42 21.04
CA ASP A 582 28.41 16.72 19.85
C ASP A 582 27.27 16.51 18.83
N GLN A 583 26.15 15.91 19.25
CA GLN A 583 24.96 15.77 18.41
C GLN A 583 24.49 17.11 17.81
N ALA A 584 24.49 18.18 18.61
CA ALA A 584 24.11 19.50 18.13
C ALA A 584 25.12 20.12 17.15
N HIS A 585 26.38 19.72 17.20
CA HIS A 585 27.37 20.12 16.21
C HIS A 585 27.26 19.28 14.92
N GLN A 586 27.01 17.97 15.05
CA GLN A 586 26.73 17.09 13.90
C GLN A 586 25.61 17.62 13.00
N VAL A 587 24.54 18.19 13.59
CA VAL A 587 23.45 18.82 12.82
C VAL A 587 23.97 19.85 11.81
N ARG A 588 24.90 20.72 12.23
CA ARG A 588 25.43 21.79 11.37
C ARG A 588 26.40 21.24 10.32
N LEU A 589 27.25 20.29 10.72
CA LEU A 589 28.22 19.66 9.81
C LEU A 589 27.51 18.89 8.70
N LEU A 590 26.55 18.03 9.07
CA LEU A 590 25.79 17.23 8.12
C LEU A 590 24.83 18.07 7.27
N ALA A 591 24.30 19.17 7.80
CA ALA A 591 23.52 20.12 7.00
C ALA A 591 24.35 20.76 5.87
N ALA A 592 25.62 21.07 6.15
CA ALA A 592 26.53 21.64 5.16
C ALA A 592 26.98 20.60 4.13
N GLU A 593 27.23 19.36 4.56
CA GLU A 593 27.70 18.27 3.70
C GLU A 593 26.57 17.70 2.82
N LEU A 594 25.40 17.41 3.38
CA LEU A 594 24.32 16.71 2.67
C LEU A 594 23.37 17.64 1.91
N GLY A 595 23.53 18.95 2.05
CA GLY A 595 22.67 19.96 1.44
C GLY A 595 22.65 19.89 -0.09
N GLU A 596 23.78 19.53 -0.73
CA GLU A 596 23.86 19.38 -2.20
C GLU A 596 22.96 18.24 -2.73
N HIS A 597 22.61 17.28 -1.88
CA HIS A 597 21.72 16.17 -2.20
C HIS A 597 20.25 16.46 -1.85
N GLY A 598 19.92 17.70 -1.47
CA GLY A 598 18.57 18.07 -1.03
C GLY A 598 18.17 17.43 0.30
N ILE A 599 19.15 17.04 1.13
CA ILE A 599 18.93 16.47 2.45
C ILE A 599 19.07 17.57 3.49
N ARG A 600 18.02 17.80 4.27
CA ARG A 600 18.02 18.78 5.36
C ARG A 600 18.36 18.11 6.68
N VAL A 601 19.18 18.76 7.50
CA VAL A 601 19.53 18.25 8.83
C VAL A 601 19.20 19.30 9.86
N ASN A 602 18.32 18.98 10.82
CA ASN A 602 17.89 19.91 11.85
C ASN A 602 17.87 19.22 13.23
N GLY A 603 17.83 20.02 14.29
CA GLY A 603 17.80 19.56 15.67
C GLY A 603 16.58 20.09 16.44
N VAL A 604 16.18 19.34 17.45
CA VAL A 604 15.18 19.75 18.45
C VAL A 604 15.82 19.66 19.83
N ASN A 605 15.70 20.71 20.63
CA ASN A 605 16.30 20.82 21.95
C ASN A 605 15.21 20.80 23.03
N PRO A 606 14.79 19.62 23.51
CA PRO A 606 13.81 19.53 24.58
C PRO A 606 14.39 19.87 25.96
N ASP A 607 13.53 20.30 26.88
CA ASP A 607 13.79 20.30 28.33
C ASP A 607 12.91 19.30 29.08
N GLY A 608 13.48 18.66 30.10
CA GLY A 608 12.72 18.16 31.25
C GLY A 608 11.51 17.30 30.95
N VAL A 609 11.54 16.47 29.91
CA VAL A 609 10.45 15.55 29.58
C VAL A 609 10.46 14.41 30.59
N VAL A 610 9.73 14.57 31.70
CA VAL A 610 9.69 13.60 32.81
C VAL A 610 8.66 12.50 32.53
N ARG A 611 7.46 12.88 32.08
CA ARG A 611 6.36 11.94 31.86
C ARG A 611 6.62 11.08 30.63
N GLY A 612 6.51 9.77 30.79
CA GLY A 612 6.67 8.79 29.71
C GLY A 612 8.11 8.59 29.23
N SER A 613 9.10 9.26 29.82
CA SER A 613 10.48 9.23 29.34
C SER A 613 11.22 7.96 29.79
N GLY A 614 11.72 7.19 28.82
CA GLY A 614 12.58 6.03 29.05
C GLY A 614 14.07 6.36 29.27
N ILE A 615 14.48 7.63 29.10
CA ILE A 615 15.90 8.02 29.09
C ILE A 615 16.53 8.06 30.49
N PHE A 616 15.71 8.16 31.53
CA PHE A 616 16.19 8.21 32.90
C PHE A 616 16.33 6.80 33.47
N ALA A 617 17.43 6.53 34.18
CA ALA A 617 17.64 5.25 34.85
C ALA A 617 16.41 4.86 35.71
N LYS A 618 16.06 3.56 35.75
CA LYS A 618 14.91 3.04 36.50
C LYS A 618 14.91 3.60 37.94
N GLY A 619 13.83 4.31 38.29
CA GLY A 619 13.64 4.95 39.60
C GLY A 619 14.20 6.37 39.75
N TRP A 620 14.70 7.02 38.69
CA TRP A 620 15.16 8.41 38.74
C TRP A 620 14.04 9.39 39.10
N GLY A 621 12.85 9.23 38.50
CA GLY A 621 11.67 10.07 38.77
C GLY A 621 11.32 10.05 40.25
N ALA A 622 11.07 8.85 40.79
CA ALA A 622 10.83 8.63 42.22
C ALA A 622 11.94 9.21 43.13
N LYS A 623 13.23 9.01 42.80
CA LYS A 623 14.35 9.57 43.57
C LYS A 623 14.35 11.09 43.56
N ARG A 624 14.11 11.73 42.41
CA ARG A 624 14.05 13.19 42.29
C ARG A 624 12.82 13.78 42.96
N ALA A 625 11.67 13.13 42.82
CA ALA A 625 10.43 13.48 43.50
C ALA A 625 10.66 13.50 45.03
N ALA A 626 11.31 12.47 45.58
CA ALA A 626 11.69 12.40 46.99
C ALA A 626 12.66 13.52 47.40
N VAL A 627 13.68 13.83 46.58
CA VAL A 627 14.62 14.93 46.86
C VAL A 627 13.93 16.30 46.91
N TYR A 628 12.94 16.54 46.04
CA TYR A 628 12.21 17.81 46.03
C TYR A 628 10.97 17.84 46.93
N GLY A 629 10.64 16.71 47.58
CA GLY A 629 9.46 16.59 48.44
C GLY A 629 8.14 16.72 47.69
N VAL A 630 8.08 16.29 46.42
CA VAL A 630 6.86 16.32 45.60
C VAL A 630 6.46 14.91 45.17
N PRO A 631 5.17 14.61 44.92
CA PRO A 631 4.76 13.37 44.28
C PRO A 631 5.42 13.20 42.90
N GLU A 632 5.78 11.97 42.53
CA GLU A 632 6.39 11.70 41.21
C GLU A 632 5.49 12.14 40.05
N SER A 633 4.17 11.99 40.20
CA SER A 633 3.16 12.47 39.25
C SER A 633 3.16 13.99 39.05
N GLU A 634 3.65 14.76 40.03
CA GLU A 634 3.70 16.23 40.00
C GLU A 634 5.10 16.75 39.63
N LEU A 635 6.08 15.87 39.49
CA LEU A 635 7.47 16.24 39.25
C LEU A 635 7.63 17.07 37.95
N GLY A 636 6.87 16.75 36.90
CA GLY A 636 6.85 17.53 35.66
C GLY A 636 6.34 18.96 35.85
N ALA A 637 5.23 19.14 36.57
CA ALA A 637 4.67 20.45 36.90
C ALA A 637 5.61 21.26 37.82
N TYR A 638 6.30 20.58 38.74
CA TYR A 638 7.33 21.20 39.57
C TYR A 638 8.50 21.72 38.73
N TYR A 639 9.02 20.93 37.78
CA TYR A 639 10.09 21.39 36.89
C TYR A 639 9.64 22.55 35.99
N ALA A 640 8.39 22.55 35.53
CA ALA A 640 7.82 23.63 34.74
C ALA A 640 7.90 24.99 35.45
N GLN A 641 7.90 25.04 36.79
CA GLN A 641 8.06 26.30 37.54
C GLN A 641 9.39 27.01 37.29
N ARG A 642 10.39 26.34 36.71
CA ARG A 642 11.70 26.91 36.38
C ARG A 642 11.74 27.55 34.98
N THR A 643 10.73 27.32 34.14
CA THR A 643 10.67 27.82 32.76
C THR A 643 9.89 29.14 32.69
N LEU A 644 9.99 29.89 31.58
CA LEU A 644 9.29 31.17 31.42
C LEU A 644 7.78 30.99 31.26
N LEU A 645 7.34 29.98 30.51
CA LEU A 645 5.91 29.73 30.25
C LEU A 645 5.21 28.96 31.36
N LYS A 646 5.95 28.41 32.34
CA LYS A 646 5.40 27.62 33.46
C LYS A 646 4.56 26.41 33.01
N ARG A 647 4.90 25.84 31.84
CA ARG A 647 4.23 24.68 31.25
C ARG A 647 5.16 23.48 31.21
N GLU A 648 4.61 22.31 31.50
CA GLU A 648 5.32 21.03 31.37
C GLU A 648 5.61 20.76 29.89
N VAL A 649 6.80 20.24 29.62
CA VAL A 649 7.18 19.75 28.29
C VAL A 649 6.89 18.25 28.24
N LEU A 650 6.07 17.83 27.27
CA LEU A 650 5.64 16.46 27.08
C LEU A 650 6.21 15.90 25.77
N PRO A 651 6.26 14.56 25.60
CA PRO A 651 6.70 13.92 24.37
C PRO A 651 6.01 14.47 23.10
N GLU A 652 4.72 14.78 23.17
CA GLU A 652 3.91 15.26 22.05
C GLU A 652 4.34 16.67 21.60
N HIS A 653 4.89 17.49 22.50
CA HIS A 653 5.43 18.80 22.14
C HIS A 653 6.70 18.66 21.29
N VAL A 654 7.54 17.66 21.59
CA VAL A 654 8.73 17.35 20.78
C VAL A 654 8.30 16.78 19.42
N ALA A 655 7.32 15.87 19.42
CA ALA A 655 6.75 15.32 18.19
C ALA A 655 6.14 16.41 17.28
N ALA A 656 5.50 17.43 17.86
CA ALA A 656 5.00 18.57 17.11
C ALA A 656 6.13 19.37 16.42
N ALA A 657 7.26 19.58 17.09
CA ALA A 657 8.41 20.27 16.49
C ALA A 657 9.04 19.46 15.35
N VAL A 658 9.18 18.14 15.53
CA VAL A 658 9.64 17.24 14.46
C VAL A 658 8.70 17.30 13.25
N PHE A 659 7.39 17.26 13.48
CA PHE A 659 6.40 17.41 12.42
C PHE A 659 6.54 18.75 11.69
N VAL A 660 6.61 19.88 12.39
CA VAL A 660 6.79 21.21 11.75
C VAL A 660 8.04 21.27 10.86
N LEU A 661 9.15 20.66 11.30
CA LEU A 661 10.37 20.61 10.52
C LEU A 661 10.25 19.73 9.27
N THR A 662 9.32 18.78 9.24
CA THR A 662 9.23 17.72 8.21
C THR A 662 7.97 17.79 7.33
N ALA A 663 6.97 18.59 7.72
CA ALA A 663 5.67 18.72 7.06
C ALA A 663 5.70 19.44 5.69
N GLY A 664 6.86 19.93 5.26
CA GLY A 664 7.06 20.54 3.94
C GLY A 664 7.04 22.06 3.90
N ASP A 665 6.62 22.76 4.96
CA ASP A 665 6.57 24.24 4.94
C ASP A 665 7.94 24.90 5.13
N LEU A 666 8.91 24.21 5.73
CA LEU A 666 10.24 24.73 6.03
C LEU A 666 11.30 24.25 5.03
N THR A 667 10.99 24.24 3.73
CA THR A 667 11.85 23.69 2.66
C THR A 667 13.24 24.33 2.58
N HIS A 668 13.40 25.58 2.99
CA HIS A 668 14.68 26.31 2.94
C HIS A 668 15.43 26.32 4.29
N THR A 669 15.01 25.48 5.24
CA THR A 669 15.58 25.44 6.60
C THR A 669 16.41 24.17 6.81
N THR A 670 17.70 24.34 7.05
CA THR A 670 18.67 23.29 7.44
C THR A 670 19.69 23.87 8.43
N GLY A 671 20.29 23.04 9.27
CA GLY A 671 21.22 23.43 10.34
C GLY A 671 20.55 24.08 11.56
N LEU A 672 19.22 24.13 11.62
CA LEU A 672 18.45 24.77 12.68
C LEU A 672 18.38 23.90 13.94
N HIS A 673 18.34 24.53 15.11
CA HIS A 673 17.89 23.91 16.35
C HIS A 673 16.63 24.61 16.87
N VAL A 674 15.56 23.84 17.10
CA VAL A 674 14.30 24.34 17.64
C VAL A 674 14.22 24.02 19.15
N PRO A 675 14.17 25.03 20.04
CA PRO A 675 13.94 24.81 21.47
C PRO A 675 12.51 24.33 21.73
N VAL A 676 12.37 23.27 22.53
CA VAL A 676 11.08 22.77 23.04
C VAL A 676 11.20 22.64 24.56
N ASP A 677 11.29 23.78 25.23
CA ASP A 677 11.75 23.86 26.62
C ASP A 677 10.87 24.73 27.53
N ALA A 678 9.73 25.20 27.02
CA ALA A 678 8.85 26.18 27.69
C ALA A 678 9.57 27.49 28.10
N GLY A 679 10.67 27.83 27.42
CA GLY A 679 11.44 29.06 27.60
C GLY A 679 12.47 28.95 28.71
N VAL A 680 13.52 28.12 28.55
CA VAL A 680 14.67 28.11 29.46
C VAL A 680 15.64 29.20 29.01
N ALA A 681 15.57 30.38 29.63
CA ALA A 681 16.36 31.55 29.22
C ALA A 681 17.88 31.29 29.14
N ALA A 682 18.41 30.45 30.03
CA ALA A 682 19.83 30.08 30.05
C ALA A 682 20.25 29.16 28.89
N ALA A 683 19.29 28.60 28.15
CA ALA A 683 19.50 27.71 27.00
C ALA A 683 19.10 28.36 25.66
N PHE A 684 18.80 29.66 25.65
CA PHE A 684 18.49 30.38 24.40
C PHE A 684 19.68 30.30 23.44
N LEU A 685 19.39 29.82 22.24
CA LEU A 685 20.33 29.78 21.13
C LEU A 685 20.55 31.22 20.63
N ARG A 686 21.82 31.59 20.41
CA ARG A 686 22.23 32.91 19.93
C ARG A 686 22.98 32.79 18.62
#